data_AF-A0A3M4LRT5-F1
#
_entry.id   AF-A0A3M4LRT5-F1
#
_cell.length_a   1.000
_cell.length_b   1.000
_cell.length_c   1.000
_cell.angle_alpha   90.00
_cell.angle_beta   90.00
_cell.angle_gamma   90.00
#
_symmetry.space_group_name_H-M   'P 1'
#
loop_
_entity.id
_entity.type
_entity.pdbx_description
1 polymer ?
#
loop_
_entity_poly.entity_id
_entity_poly.type
_entity_poly.pdbx_seq_one_letter_code
_entity_poly.pdbx_strand_id
1 'polypeptide(L)'
;MSLPAAFMHEVQRLIPEPRRFDDPLATLAFGTDASFYRLIPKLVIRVESEDEVVALLKLAQTEKVPVTFRAAGTSLSGQAISDSVLLVLGENWNAREVREQGAQIRLQPGVIGAQANAWLAPFGRKIGPDPASINACKIGGIVANNASGMCCGTAQNTYHTLAGIRLVLADGTRLDTEDPASVEAFRTSHAALLEQLAHLGRDTRANTELAARIRHKYRLKNTTGLSLNALVDFDEPLDILSHLLVGSEGTLGFISAVTYNTVPDHPYKASALIVFPDVETCCHAVTVLKSQPVAAVELLDRRSMRSVQDKPGMPAFVRELSANACALLIEARAASSVLLHEQLAQIMASLAAFPVEKQVDFTEDPLENTRLWAIRKDTFPAVGAVRQTGTTVIIEDVTFPVEQLALGVRRLIDLFDKHHYDEAILFGHALEGNLHFVFTQGFNNPEEIARYQAFMDDVAELVAVEFGGSLKAEHGTGRNMAPFVEKEWGSDAYQLMWQLKRLLDPSGILNPDVVLSNDPQIHLKHLKPLPAADEIIDKCIECGFCEPVCPSKGLTLSPRQRIVIWRDIQAKKRAGADTQKLEHDYHYQGIETCAATGLCAQRCPVGINTGELVKKLRSQAATHGKTATWLARNFKTALLGARFTLHAANGARMLLGAPRLTKLSATLSKASAGRIPQWIPAMPQPEQAIRFTPAVEDQRPRVVYLAACVSRVMGPAAGDREQTSLLDKTRGLLEKAGYQVIFPDNQDSLCCGQPFASKGYNQQADDKRQELLAALSKASRGGLDPIYCDTSPCTLRLLQDLKDTRLDLYDPVRFIRTHLLDKLTFTPQQEPIAVHVTCSTQHLGESQALIELARLCSINVVIPEGIHCCGFAGDKGFTTPELNAHSLRTLKDAVQHCNEGISTSRTCEIGLSQHGGIDYHSLVYLVDRVTRAKTRSPGPNP
;
A
#
# COMPACT_ATOMS: atom_id res chain seq x y z
N MET A 1 0.44 32.93 -11.91
CA MET A 1 1.71 33.67 -11.69
C MET A 1 2.87 32.69 -11.69
N SER A 2 3.95 32.94 -12.42
CA SER A 2 5.20 32.14 -12.35
C SER A 2 5.87 32.31 -10.98
N LEU A 3 6.76 31.37 -10.61
CA LEU A 3 7.59 31.51 -9.42
C LEU A 3 8.63 32.64 -9.62
N PRO A 4 9.10 33.31 -8.55
CA PRO A 4 10.16 34.31 -8.65
C PRO A 4 11.42 33.75 -9.30
N ALA A 5 12.07 34.54 -10.16
CA ALA A 5 13.27 34.10 -10.88
C ALA A 5 14.45 33.79 -9.93
N ALA A 6 14.60 34.59 -8.87
CA ALA A 6 15.62 34.38 -7.84
C ALA A 6 15.40 33.05 -7.09
N PHE A 7 14.15 32.75 -6.72
CA PHE A 7 13.78 31.45 -6.14
C PHE A 7 14.19 30.29 -7.07
N MET A 8 13.83 30.36 -8.35
CA MET A 8 14.15 29.29 -9.30
C MET A 8 15.65 29.11 -9.50
N HIS A 9 16.42 30.20 -9.58
CA HIS A 9 17.86 30.15 -9.74
C HIS A 9 18.56 29.45 -8.56
N GLU A 10 18.20 29.80 -7.34
CA GLU A 10 18.78 29.17 -6.15
C GLU A 10 18.34 27.71 -6.01
N VAL A 11 17.08 27.38 -6.32
CA VAL A 11 16.62 25.97 -6.34
C VAL A 11 17.42 25.15 -7.35
N GLN A 12 17.75 25.69 -8.53
CA GLN A 12 18.57 25.00 -9.54
C GLN A 12 19.99 24.72 -9.06
N ARG A 13 20.54 25.59 -8.19
CA ARG A 13 21.86 25.43 -7.57
C ARG A 13 21.84 24.43 -6.41
N LEU A 14 20.77 24.43 -5.62
CA LEU A 14 20.62 23.59 -4.42
C LEU A 14 20.20 22.16 -4.75
N ILE A 15 19.26 21.98 -5.68
CA ILE A 15 18.63 20.69 -5.97
C ILE A 15 19.00 20.21 -7.37
N PRO A 16 19.54 18.98 -7.53
CA PRO A 16 19.80 18.36 -8.82
C PRO A 16 18.56 18.28 -9.71
N GLU A 17 18.76 18.45 -11.01
CA GLU A 17 17.69 18.42 -12.03
C GLU A 17 16.74 17.21 -11.93
N PRO A 18 17.20 15.95 -11.72
CA PRO A 18 16.29 14.80 -11.66
C PRO A 18 15.31 14.79 -10.49
N ARG A 19 15.47 15.71 -9.52
CA ARG A 19 14.61 15.87 -8.36
C ARG A 19 13.74 17.13 -8.43
N ARG A 20 13.79 17.87 -9.53
CA ARG A 20 12.99 19.07 -9.81
C ARG A 20 12.04 18.76 -10.95
N PHE A 21 10.73 18.92 -10.73
CA PHE A 21 9.72 18.66 -11.74
C PHE A 21 8.82 19.88 -11.92
N ASP A 22 8.92 20.50 -13.08
CA ASP A 22 8.12 21.64 -13.53
C ASP A 22 7.40 21.35 -14.87
N ASP A 23 7.49 20.11 -15.37
CA ASP A 23 6.80 19.68 -16.58
C ASP A 23 5.30 19.42 -16.30
N PRO A 24 4.41 19.60 -17.30
CA PRO A 24 2.97 19.44 -17.13
C PRO A 24 2.53 18.03 -16.69
N LEU A 25 3.27 16.99 -17.06
CA LEU A 25 2.91 15.61 -16.71
C LEU A 25 3.21 15.35 -15.24
N ALA A 26 4.41 15.68 -14.77
CA ALA A 26 4.77 15.46 -13.37
C ALA A 26 3.97 16.37 -12.41
N THR A 27 3.82 17.65 -12.73
CA THR A 27 3.05 18.59 -11.89
C THR A 27 1.60 18.15 -11.73
N LEU A 28 0.93 17.71 -12.81
CA LEU A 28 -0.42 17.12 -12.72
C LEU A 28 -0.46 15.84 -11.89
N ALA A 29 0.52 14.95 -12.07
CA ALA A 29 0.61 13.69 -11.33
C ALA A 29 0.76 13.89 -9.81
N PHE A 30 1.52 14.90 -9.38
CA PHE A 30 1.71 15.24 -7.97
C PHE A 30 0.64 16.18 -7.40
N GLY A 31 -0.08 16.91 -8.25
CA GLY A 31 -1.15 17.83 -7.88
C GLY A 31 -2.44 17.17 -7.36
N THR A 32 -2.43 15.84 -7.18
CA THR A 32 -3.56 15.03 -6.72
C THR A 32 -3.15 14.24 -5.48
N ASP A 33 -3.97 14.25 -4.43
CA ASP A 33 -3.92 13.34 -3.28
C ASP A 33 -5.19 12.45 -3.24
N ALA A 34 -5.50 11.84 -2.10
CA ALA A 34 -6.69 10.99 -1.96
C ALA A 34 -7.99 11.79 -1.82
N SER A 35 -7.93 13.12 -1.67
CA SER A 35 -9.10 13.99 -1.58
C SER A 35 -9.78 14.18 -2.94
N PHE A 36 -10.93 14.84 -2.90
CA PHE A 36 -11.63 15.29 -4.10
C PHE A 36 -11.17 16.67 -4.60
N TYR A 37 -10.01 17.16 -4.16
CA TYR A 37 -9.39 18.39 -4.64
C TYR A 37 -8.22 18.12 -5.59
N ARG A 38 -7.91 19.08 -6.46
CA ARG A 38 -6.70 19.08 -7.31
C ARG A 38 -6.15 20.49 -7.47
N LEU A 39 -4.88 20.65 -7.11
CA LEU A 39 -4.10 21.87 -7.33
C LEU A 39 -2.84 21.47 -8.09
N ILE A 40 -2.54 22.14 -9.21
CA ILE A 40 -1.37 21.81 -10.04
C ILE A 40 -0.20 22.68 -9.56
N PRO A 41 0.83 22.09 -8.92
CA PRO A 41 1.99 22.85 -8.44
C PRO A 41 2.76 23.42 -9.62
N LYS A 42 3.38 24.59 -9.41
CA LYS A 42 4.33 25.19 -10.36
C LYS A 42 5.67 24.46 -10.36
N LEU A 43 6.04 23.88 -9.21
CA LEU A 43 7.27 23.13 -9.04
C LEU A 43 7.08 22.05 -7.98
N VAL A 44 7.52 20.84 -8.31
CA VAL A 44 7.66 19.74 -7.35
C VAL A 44 9.14 19.51 -7.09
N ILE A 45 9.52 19.45 -5.82
CA ILE A 45 10.90 19.20 -5.40
C ILE A 45 10.93 17.94 -4.55
N ARG A 46 11.74 16.96 -4.93
CA ARG A 46 12.01 15.79 -4.09
C ARG A 46 13.19 16.08 -3.16
N VAL A 47 12.91 16.17 -1.86
CA VAL A 47 13.91 16.50 -0.83
C VAL A 47 14.47 15.23 -0.19
N GLU A 48 15.79 15.13 -0.08
CA GLU A 48 16.50 13.93 0.41
C GLU A 48 17.19 14.17 1.76
N SER A 49 17.20 15.39 2.28
CA SER A 49 17.81 15.71 3.58
C SER A 49 17.17 16.89 4.30
N GLU A 50 17.40 16.98 5.60
CA GLU A 50 16.97 18.12 6.42
C GLU A 50 17.64 19.43 5.98
N ASP A 51 18.89 19.36 5.52
CA ASP A 51 19.64 20.52 5.02
C ASP A 51 18.96 21.14 3.80
N GLU A 52 18.47 20.32 2.88
CA GLU A 52 17.71 20.79 1.71
C GLU A 52 16.41 21.45 2.13
N VAL A 53 15.67 20.87 3.08
CA VAL A 53 14.44 21.48 3.60
C VAL A 53 14.73 22.84 4.21
N VAL A 54 15.74 22.95 5.06
CA VAL A 54 16.15 24.22 5.70
C VAL A 54 16.51 25.28 4.67
N ALA A 55 17.30 24.93 3.66
CA ALA A 55 17.69 25.85 2.61
C ALA A 55 16.49 26.34 1.78
N LEU A 56 15.57 25.42 1.44
CA LEU A 56 14.36 25.74 0.69
C LEU A 56 13.38 26.60 1.49
N LEU A 57 13.25 26.38 2.81
CA LEU A 57 12.39 27.21 3.67
C LEU A 57 12.93 28.64 3.81
N LYS A 58 14.22 28.81 4.04
CA LYS A 58 14.87 30.14 4.08
C LYS A 58 14.69 30.90 2.76
N LEU A 59 14.85 30.19 1.63
CA LEU A 59 14.65 30.76 0.30
C LEU A 59 13.18 31.13 0.07
N ALA A 60 12.26 30.23 0.42
CA ALA A 60 10.82 30.46 0.32
C ALA A 60 10.36 31.66 1.17
N GLN A 61 10.93 31.83 2.37
CA GLN A 61 10.66 32.97 3.24
C GLN A 61 11.16 34.28 2.62
N THR A 62 12.39 34.28 2.09
CA THR A 62 12.99 35.46 1.44
C THR A 62 12.18 35.90 0.21
N GLU A 63 11.76 34.94 -0.61
CA GLU A 63 11.07 35.18 -1.88
C GLU A 63 9.54 35.17 -1.74
N LYS A 64 9.02 34.99 -0.52
CA LYS A 64 7.58 34.87 -0.19
C LYS A 64 6.85 33.84 -1.06
N VAL A 65 7.48 32.67 -1.24
CA VAL A 65 6.94 31.56 -2.03
C VAL A 65 6.26 30.56 -1.11
N PRO A 66 4.95 30.29 -1.28
CA PRO A 66 4.29 29.26 -0.52
C PRO A 66 4.83 27.86 -0.82
N VAL A 67 4.99 27.06 0.23
CA VAL A 67 5.48 25.67 0.19
C VAL A 67 4.53 24.75 0.93
N THR A 68 4.33 23.54 0.39
CA THR A 68 3.54 22.47 1.02
C THR A 68 4.38 21.22 1.09
N PHE A 69 4.40 20.55 2.25
CA PHE A 69 5.08 19.27 2.42
C PHE A 69 4.16 18.12 2.05
N ARG A 70 4.72 17.09 1.40
CA ARG A 70 3.98 15.87 1.04
C ARG A 70 4.76 14.62 1.43
N ALA A 71 4.13 13.81 2.28
CA ALA A 71 4.61 12.48 2.63
C ALA A 71 4.14 11.42 1.61
N ALA A 72 2.95 10.83 1.79
CA ALA A 72 2.38 9.83 0.88
C ALA A 72 1.28 10.40 -0.03
N GLY A 73 0.63 11.50 0.38
CA GLY A 73 -0.54 12.05 -0.29
C GLY A 73 -1.77 11.13 -0.19
N THR A 74 -1.97 10.49 0.97
CA THR A 74 -3.15 9.67 1.28
C THR A 74 -4.22 10.44 2.06
N SER A 75 -4.05 11.76 2.19
CA SER A 75 -4.97 12.70 2.86
C SER A 75 -6.27 12.88 2.10
N LEU A 76 -7.36 13.14 2.82
CA LEU A 76 -8.72 13.17 2.29
C LEU A 76 -9.30 14.59 2.15
N SER A 77 -8.61 15.63 2.62
CA SER A 77 -9.16 16.99 2.73
C SER A 77 -8.32 18.06 2.01
N GLY A 78 -7.47 17.66 1.06
CA GLY A 78 -6.72 18.59 0.19
C GLY A 78 -5.47 19.21 0.81
N GLN A 79 -4.98 18.68 1.93
CA GLN A 79 -3.84 19.22 2.67
C GLN A 79 -2.46 18.83 2.11
N ALA A 80 -2.37 17.84 1.22
CA ALA A 80 -1.09 17.37 0.65
C ALA A 80 -0.87 17.79 -0.81
N ILE A 81 -1.52 18.88 -1.23
CA ILE A 81 -1.48 19.44 -2.59
C ILE A 81 -1.31 20.97 -2.54
N SER A 82 -0.75 21.54 -3.61
CA SER A 82 -0.40 22.96 -3.72
C SER A 82 -0.45 23.41 -5.17
N ASP A 83 -0.77 24.68 -5.41
CA ASP A 83 -0.59 25.36 -6.71
C ASP A 83 0.74 26.14 -6.79
N SER A 84 1.57 26.08 -5.74
CA SER A 84 2.86 26.72 -5.64
C SER A 84 3.99 25.68 -5.68
N VAL A 85 4.77 25.52 -4.61
CA VAL A 85 5.89 24.58 -4.52
C VAL A 85 5.52 23.41 -3.62
N LEU A 86 5.64 22.19 -4.15
CA LEU A 86 5.36 20.96 -3.41
C LEU A 86 6.66 20.23 -3.07
N LEU A 87 6.96 20.13 -1.78
CA LEU A 87 8.14 19.43 -1.25
C LEU A 87 7.77 17.98 -0.92
N VAL A 88 8.20 17.03 -1.76
CA VAL A 88 7.89 15.61 -1.62
C VAL A 88 9.05 14.89 -0.94
N LEU A 89 8.77 14.08 0.08
CA LEU A 89 9.80 13.26 0.73
C LEU A 89 10.46 12.30 -0.27
N GLY A 90 11.77 12.41 -0.38
CA GLY A 90 12.64 11.45 -1.06
C GLY A 90 12.76 10.11 -0.34
N GLU A 91 13.74 9.32 -0.77
CA GLU A 91 13.92 7.94 -0.31
C GLU A 91 14.86 7.83 0.90
N ASN A 92 15.61 8.87 1.21
CA ASN A 92 16.55 8.87 2.33
C ASN A 92 15.90 9.10 3.71
N TRP A 93 14.59 9.34 3.77
CA TRP A 93 13.85 9.63 5.00
C TRP A 93 13.34 8.37 5.75
N ASN A 94 14.14 7.30 5.79
CA ASN A 94 13.71 5.99 6.30
C ASN A 94 14.48 5.50 7.54
N ALA A 95 15.25 6.37 8.20
CA ALA A 95 15.97 6.00 9.41
C ALA A 95 15.02 5.62 10.56
N ARG A 96 15.48 4.68 11.39
CA ARG A 96 14.75 4.11 12.52
C ARG A 96 15.67 3.73 13.66
N GLU A 97 15.16 3.78 14.88
CA GLU A 97 15.85 3.31 16.08
C GLU A 97 14.82 2.70 17.03
N VAL A 98 14.90 1.39 17.27
CA VAL A 98 14.06 0.69 18.26
C VAL A 98 14.80 0.70 19.59
N ARG A 99 14.16 1.20 20.65
CA ARG A 99 14.75 1.37 21.98
C ARG A 99 14.01 0.52 23.00
N GLU A 100 14.70 0.18 24.09
CA GLU A 100 14.08 -0.44 25.28
C GLU A 100 13.17 -1.65 24.96
N GLN A 101 13.69 -2.59 24.15
CA GLN A 101 12.92 -3.78 23.72
C GLN A 101 11.57 -3.41 23.08
N GLY A 102 11.57 -2.36 22.26
CA GLY A 102 10.39 -1.92 21.52
C GLY A 102 9.46 -1.01 22.31
N ALA A 103 9.74 -0.66 23.58
CA ALA A 103 8.91 0.29 24.34
C ALA A 103 8.93 1.71 23.73
N GLN A 104 10.00 2.05 23.01
CA GLN A 104 10.08 3.27 22.21
C GLN A 104 10.61 2.99 20.80
N ILE A 105 10.21 3.84 19.86
CA ILE A 105 10.75 3.84 18.50
C ILE A 105 10.90 5.26 17.96
N ARG A 106 12.10 5.61 17.49
CA ARG A 106 12.37 6.85 16.76
C ARG A 106 12.34 6.59 15.26
N LEU A 107 11.63 7.43 14.52
CA LEU A 107 11.31 7.23 13.10
C LEU A 107 11.45 8.54 12.32
N GLN A 108 12.03 8.46 11.12
CA GLN A 108 11.98 9.54 10.13
C GLN A 108 10.62 9.59 9.40
N PRO A 109 10.25 10.75 8.80
CA PRO A 109 8.91 10.98 8.27
C PRO A 109 8.58 10.14 7.03
N GLY A 110 9.57 9.52 6.37
CA GLY A 110 9.40 8.71 5.18
C GLY A 110 8.95 7.26 5.44
N VAL A 111 9.07 6.79 6.68
CA VAL A 111 8.71 5.43 7.10
C VAL A 111 7.21 5.18 6.95
N ILE A 112 6.81 4.03 6.40
CA ILE A 112 5.40 3.61 6.31
C ILE A 112 4.95 3.05 7.66
N GLY A 113 3.76 3.41 8.14
CA GLY A 113 3.27 3.00 9.47
C GLY A 113 3.22 1.48 9.67
N ALA A 114 2.77 0.73 8.66
CA ALA A 114 2.74 -0.74 8.73
C ALA A 114 4.14 -1.36 8.83
N GLN A 115 5.14 -0.69 8.25
CA GLN A 115 6.52 -1.12 8.34
C GLN A 115 7.10 -0.89 9.75
N ALA A 116 6.74 0.22 10.40
CA ALA A 116 7.08 0.46 11.80
C ALA A 116 6.50 -0.64 12.72
N ASN A 117 5.23 -1.01 12.52
CA ASN A 117 4.61 -2.10 13.28
C ASN A 117 5.25 -3.47 12.99
N ALA A 118 5.68 -3.73 11.75
CA ALA A 118 6.39 -4.96 11.43
C ALA A 118 7.72 -5.10 12.18
N TRP A 119 8.43 -3.99 12.42
CA TRP A 119 9.66 -3.99 13.23
C TRP A 119 9.40 -4.13 14.74
N LEU A 120 8.23 -3.68 15.22
CA LEU A 120 7.84 -3.77 16.63
C LEU A 120 7.19 -5.12 16.99
N ALA A 121 6.63 -5.83 16.02
CA ALA A 121 5.92 -7.09 16.24
C ALA A 121 6.73 -8.15 17.01
N PRO A 122 8.05 -8.36 16.77
CA PRO A 122 8.86 -9.30 17.57
C PRO A 122 8.91 -8.98 19.07
N PHE A 123 8.63 -7.73 19.44
CA PHE A 123 8.62 -7.26 20.83
C PHE A 123 7.20 -7.26 21.45
N GLY A 124 6.18 -7.70 20.71
CA GLY A 124 4.78 -7.60 21.15
C GLY A 124 4.30 -6.16 21.31
N ARG A 125 4.82 -5.26 20.46
CA ARG A 125 4.54 -3.82 20.48
C ARG A 125 4.07 -3.33 19.12
N LYS A 126 3.43 -2.16 19.11
CA LYS A 126 3.05 -1.40 17.90
C LYS A 126 3.07 0.10 18.20
N ILE A 127 3.14 0.94 17.18
CA ILE A 127 2.88 2.38 17.37
C ILE A 127 1.40 2.56 17.78
N GLY A 128 1.11 3.61 18.55
CA GLY A 128 -0.26 3.92 18.97
C GLY A 128 -1.20 4.14 17.78
N PRO A 129 -0.92 5.10 16.89
CA PRO A 129 -1.73 5.39 15.70
C PRO A 129 -1.91 4.20 14.74
N ASP A 130 -3.15 3.90 14.36
CA ASP A 130 -3.50 2.80 13.45
C ASP A 130 -4.46 3.17 12.30
N PRO A 131 -4.16 4.22 11.51
CA PRO A 131 -5.07 4.68 10.45
C PRO A 131 -5.36 3.61 9.41
N ALA A 132 -6.54 3.66 8.79
CA ALA A 132 -6.93 2.71 7.74
C ALA A 132 -5.94 2.67 6.55
N SER A 133 -5.21 3.77 6.31
CA SER A 133 -4.18 3.89 5.28
C SER A 133 -2.78 3.43 5.72
N ILE A 134 -2.62 2.80 6.89
CA ILE A 134 -1.32 2.44 7.51
C ILE A 134 -0.36 1.65 6.59
N ASN A 135 -0.88 0.92 5.62
CA ASN A 135 -0.10 0.19 4.60
C ASN A 135 0.54 1.11 3.54
N ALA A 136 0.23 2.40 3.53
CA ALA A 136 0.68 3.37 2.54
C ALA A 136 1.06 4.74 3.14
N CYS A 137 0.34 5.21 4.15
CA CYS A 137 0.66 6.48 4.81
C CYS A 137 1.99 6.38 5.55
N LYS A 138 2.67 7.52 5.65
CA LYS A 138 3.99 7.63 6.24
C LYS A 138 3.94 8.40 7.55
N ILE A 139 4.90 8.16 8.44
CA ILE A 139 4.99 8.73 9.79
C ILE A 139 4.82 10.25 9.78
N GLY A 140 5.46 10.98 8.86
CA GLY A 140 5.32 12.44 8.81
C GLY A 140 3.88 12.90 8.58
N GLY A 141 3.12 12.16 7.76
CA GLY A 141 1.69 12.42 7.55
C GLY A 141 0.83 11.98 8.73
N ILE A 142 1.15 10.86 9.37
CA ILE A 142 0.44 10.38 10.57
C ILE A 142 0.51 11.43 11.68
N VAL A 143 1.71 11.94 11.97
CA VAL A 143 1.92 12.99 12.99
C VAL A 143 1.23 14.28 12.59
N ALA A 144 1.46 14.77 11.36
CA ALA A 144 0.93 16.05 10.91
C ALA A 144 -0.60 16.09 10.83
N ASN A 145 -1.29 14.96 10.73
CA ASN A 145 -2.75 14.91 10.76
C ASN A 145 -3.30 14.47 12.13
N ASN A 146 -2.42 14.19 13.11
CA ASN A 146 -2.75 13.46 14.34
C ASN A 146 -3.64 12.23 14.07
N ALA A 147 -3.29 11.49 13.00
CA ALA A 147 -4.13 10.40 12.53
C ALA A 147 -4.29 9.35 13.64
N SER A 148 -5.51 8.89 13.85
CA SER A 148 -5.84 7.78 14.75
C SER A 148 -6.41 6.62 13.94
N GLY A 149 -7.23 5.77 14.55
CA GLY A 149 -7.87 4.64 13.91
C GLY A 149 -8.71 3.81 14.88
N MET A 150 -8.90 2.54 14.51
CA MET A 150 -9.88 1.62 15.08
C MET A 150 -9.64 1.30 16.55
N CYS A 151 -8.39 1.06 16.95
CA CYS A 151 -8.09 0.55 18.29
C CYS A 151 -7.40 1.57 19.20
N CYS A 152 -6.90 2.68 18.66
CA CYS A 152 -6.08 3.62 19.43
C CYS A 152 -6.90 4.72 20.16
N GLY A 153 -8.13 4.97 19.72
CA GLY A 153 -9.01 5.96 20.36
C GLY A 153 -8.40 7.36 20.41
N THR A 154 -8.77 8.14 21.43
CA THR A 154 -8.08 9.40 21.76
C THR A 154 -6.79 9.16 22.56
N ALA A 155 -6.74 8.11 23.38
CA ALA A 155 -5.67 7.89 24.35
C ALA A 155 -4.32 7.44 23.75
N GLN A 156 -4.32 6.85 22.55
CA GLN A 156 -3.11 6.30 21.92
C GLN A 156 -2.82 6.95 20.55
N ASN A 157 -3.36 8.14 20.30
CA ASN A 157 -3.00 8.93 19.12
C ASN A 157 -1.56 9.47 19.23
N THR A 158 -1.10 10.21 18.21
CA THR A 158 0.27 10.75 18.22
C THR A 158 0.49 11.72 19.36
N TYR A 159 -0.47 12.60 19.63
CA TYR A 159 -0.36 13.61 20.69
C TYR A 159 -0.02 12.99 22.05
N HIS A 160 -0.68 11.90 22.43
CA HIS A 160 -0.46 11.25 23.73
C HIS A 160 0.71 10.26 23.76
N THR A 161 1.14 9.77 22.59
CA THR A 161 2.25 8.81 22.49
C THR A 161 3.58 9.47 22.10
N LEU A 162 3.60 10.79 21.92
CA LEU A 162 4.80 11.54 21.58
C LEU A 162 5.80 11.51 22.75
N ALA A 163 6.98 10.96 22.51
CA ALA A 163 8.10 10.98 23.45
C ALA A 163 9.16 12.05 23.07
N GLY A 164 9.24 12.40 21.79
CA GLY A 164 10.17 13.40 21.29
C GLY A 164 9.92 13.72 19.81
N ILE A 165 10.35 14.90 19.38
CA ILE A 165 10.19 15.37 18.01
C ILE A 165 11.44 16.11 17.54
N ARG A 166 11.76 15.95 16.27
CA ARG A 166 12.71 16.80 15.56
C ARG A 166 11.97 17.56 14.47
N LEU A 167 12.10 18.88 14.47
CA LEU A 167 11.36 19.79 13.61
C LEU A 167 12.23 20.87 12.98
N VAL A 168 11.71 21.45 11.90
CA VAL A 168 12.25 22.64 11.23
C VAL A 168 11.15 23.69 11.11
N LEU A 169 11.40 24.89 11.63
CA LEU A 169 10.47 26.02 11.56
C LEU A 169 10.56 26.77 10.21
N ALA A 170 9.63 27.71 9.97
CA ALA A 170 9.53 28.47 8.72
C ALA A 170 10.81 29.27 8.38
N ASP A 171 11.57 29.70 9.39
CA ASP A 171 12.85 30.40 9.25
C ASP A 171 14.05 29.45 9.01
N GLY A 172 13.79 28.14 8.97
CA GLY A 172 14.79 27.10 8.81
C GLY A 172 15.52 26.70 10.11
N THR A 173 15.09 27.19 11.27
CA THR A 173 15.64 26.77 12.56
C THR A 173 15.30 25.31 12.84
N ARG A 174 16.28 24.55 13.34
CA ARG A 174 16.13 23.14 13.75
C ARG A 174 15.95 23.05 15.25
N LEU A 175 15.08 22.15 15.68
CA LEU A 175 14.94 21.78 17.07
C LEU A 175 14.79 20.27 17.16
N ASP A 176 15.63 19.63 17.97
CA ASP A 176 15.48 18.24 18.39
C ASP A 176 15.25 18.22 19.89
N THR A 177 14.04 17.85 20.31
CA THR A 177 13.66 17.92 21.73
C THR A 177 14.38 16.89 22.59
N GLU A 178 14.99 15.88 21.97
CA GLU A 178 15.76 14.83 22.63
C GLU A 178 17.26 15.17 22.72
N ASP A 179 17.72 16.27 22.11
CA ASP A 179 19.11 16.73 22.17
C ASP A 179 19.22 17.97 23.08
N PRO A 180 19.82 17.84 24.28
CA PRO A 180 19.98 18.97 25.21
C PRO A 180 20.72 20.17 24.62
N ALA A 181 21.70 19.94 23.74
CA ALA A 181 22.44 21.04 23.11
C ALA A 181 21.57 21.77 22.07
N SER A 182 20.76 21.04 21.30
CA SER A 182 19.77 21.62 20.40
C SER A 182 18.74 22.45 21.16
N VAL A 183 18.25 21.94 22.30
CA VAL A 183 17.28 22.63 23.16
C VAL A 183 17.86 23.94 23.71
N GLU A 184 19.07 23.92 24.26
CA GLU A 184 19.69 25.12 24.84
C GLU A 184 19.96 26.20 23.78
N ALA A 185 20.47 25.80 22.61
CA ALA A 185 20.67 26.71 21.48
C ALA A 185 19.34 27.32 21.00
N PHE A 186 18.26 26.52 20.97
CA PHE A 186 16.93 27.01 20.61
C PHE A 186 16.38 27.99 21.65
N ARG A 187 16.51 27.68 22.95
CA ARG A 187 16.08 28.59 24.03
C ARG A 187 16.76 29.95 23.94
N THR A 188 18.04 29.97 23.61
CA THR A 188 18.80 31.22 23.43
C THR A 188 18.35 32.00 22.20
N SER A 189 18.26 31.32 21.05
CA SER A 189 17.95 31.98 19.76
C SER A 189 16.47 32.37 19.60
N HIS A 190 15.55 31.66 20.26
CA HIS A 190 14.10 31.80 20.13
C HIS A 190 13.42 32.12 21.46
N ALA A 191 14.13 32.75 22.40
CA ALA A 191 13.61 33.13 23.71
C ALA A 191 12.27 33.88 23.63
N ALA A 192 12.17 34.85 22.70
CA ALA A 192 10.94 35.64 22.51
C ALA A 192 9.76 34.79 22.02
N LEU A 193 9.99 33.83 21.11
CA LEU A 193 8.95 32.89 20.66
C LEU A 193 8.45 32.04 21.83
N LEU A 194 9.37 31.50 22.63
CA LEU A 194 9.04 30.68 23.80
C LEU A 194 8.29 31.47 24.86
N GLU A 195 8.69 32.73 25.11
CA GLU A 195 7.99 33.62 26.04
C GLU A 195 6.56 33.91 25.57
N GLN A 196 6.36 34.15 24.27
CA GLN A 196 5.03 34.36 23.71
C GLN A 196 4.17 33.10 23.79
N LEU A 197 4.72 31.91 23.50
CA LEU A 197 4.00 30.65 23.70
C LEU A 197 3.63 30.43 25.18
N ALA A 198 4.54 30.76 26.11
CA ALA A 198 4.28 30.70 27.54
C ALA A 198 3.13 31.63 27.94
N HIS A 199 3.11 32.85 27.39
CA HIS A 199 2.06 33.83 27.64
C HIS A 199 0.71 33.36 27.10
N LEU A 200 0.66 32.90 25.84
CA LEU A 200 -0.57 32.34 25.26
C LEU A 200 -1.08 31.14 26.07
N GLY A 201 -0.17 30.28 26.56
CA GLY A 201 -0.53 29.17 27.44
C GLY A 201 -1.16 29.63 28.75
N ARG A 202 -0.51 30.58 29.46
CA ARG A 202 -1.05 31.14 30.71
C ARG A 202 -2.41 31.82 30.51
N ASP A 203 -2.54 32.63 29.47
CA ASP A 203 -3.77 33.37 29.17
C ASP A 203 -4.91 32.42 28.81
N THR A 204 -4.61 31.39 28.00
CA THR A 204 -5.60 30.34 27.65
C THR A 204 -6.06 29.59 28.90
N ARG A 205 -5.14 29.25 29.82
CA ARG A 205 -5.49 28.56 31.08
C ARG A 205 -6.24 29.48 32.06
N ALA A 206 -5.95 30.78 32.06
CA ALA A 206 -6.65 31.78 32.86
C ALA A 206 -8.06 32.08 32.35
N ASN A 207 -8.30 31.97 31.04
CA ASN A 207 -9.64 32.01 30.46
C ASN A 207 -10.35 30.67 30.69
N THR A 208 -11.07 30.58 31.81
CA THR A 208 -11.72 29.33 32.25
C THR A 208 -12.75 28.79 31.25
N GLU A 209 -13.44 29.68 30.52
CA GLU A 209 -14.43 29.28 29.51
C GLU A 209 -13.74 28.64 28.29
N LEU A 210 -12.74 29.32 27.73
CA LEU A 210 -11.97 28.81 26.60
C LEU A 210 -11.24 27.50 26.97
N ALA A 211 -10.59 27.45 28.13
CA ALA A 211 -9.92 26.25 28.61
C ALA A 211 -10.89 25.07 28.80
N ALA A 212 -12.09 25.32 29.32
CA ALA A 212 -13.12 24.28 29.45
C ALA A 212 -13.60 23.78 28.08
N ARG A 213 -13.80 24.69 27.12
CA ARG A 213 -14.15 24.34 25.74
C ARG A 213 -13.09 23.48 25.07
N ILE A 214 -11.81 23.86 25.19
CA ILE A 214 -10.67 23.08 24.67
C ILE A 214 -10.67 21.67 25.28
N ARG A 215 -10.73 21.54 26.62
CA ARG A 215 -10.76 20.22 27.27
C ARG A 215 -11.97 19.38 26.85
N HIS A 216 -13.13 19.99 26.70
CA HIS A 216 -14.34 19.30 26.23
C HIS A 216 -14.16 18.78 24.80
N LYS A 217 -13.62 19.61 23.90
CA LYS A 217 -13.47 19.26 22.49
C LYS A 217 -12.40 18.18 22.25
N TYR A 218 -11.34 18.13 23.05
CA TYR A 218 -10.29 17.09 22.95
C TYR A 218 -10.56 15.83 23.80
N ARG A 219 -11.66 15.78 24.57
CA ARG A 219 -12.23 14.50 25.03
C ARG A 219 -12.74 13.67 23.85
N LEU A 220 -13.26 14.35 22.83
CA LEU A 220 -13.69 13.75 21.58
C LEU A 220 -12.48 13.57 20.66
N LYS A 221 -12.58 12.69 19.67
CA LYS A 221 -11.66 12.72 18.54
C LYS A 221 -11.85 14.04 17.79
N ASN A 222 -10.82 14.89 17.79
CA ASN A 222 -10.87 16.20 17.16
C ASN A 222 -9.56 16.53 16.46
N THR A 223 -9.65 16.77 15.15
CA THR A 223 -8.57 17.29 14.29
C THR A 223 -9.00 18.52 13.48
N THR A 224 -10.11 19.18 13.86
CA THR A 224 -10.54 20.48 13.34
C THR A 224 -9.74 21.60 14.02
N GLY A 225 -9.01 22.39 13.25
CA GLY A 225 -8.14 23.46 13.75
C GLY A 225 -6.78 22.97 14.26
N LEU A 226 -6.01 23.88 14.87
CA LEU A 226 -4.73 23.57 15.51
C LEU A 226 -4.95 22.93 16.89
N SER A 227 -3.99 22.11 17.35
CA SER A 227 -4.00 21.42 18.66
C SER A 227 -3.94 22.36 19.86
N LEU A 228 -5.03 23.09 20.13
CA LEU A 228 -5.11 24.06 21.24
C LEU A 228 -5.00 23.42 22.62
N ASN A 229 -5.25 22.11 22.75
CA ASN A 229 -4.99 21.38 23.99
C ASN A 229 -3.52 21.47 24.42
N ALA A 230 -2.58 21.68 23.51
CA ALA A 230 -1.18 21.92 23.87
C ALA A 230 -1.02 23.10 24.84
N LEU A 231 -1.82 24.17 24.67
CA LEU A 231 -1.80 25.36 25.54
C LEU A 231 -2.46 25.12 26.91
N VAL A 232 -3.22 24.05 27.06
CA VAL A 232 -3.93 23.73 28.31
C VAL A 232 -3.21 22.63 29.10
N ASP A 233 -2.65 21.66 28.39
CA ASP A 233 -2.04 20.47 28.97
C ASP A 233 -0.59 20.70 29.42
N PHE A 234 0.11 21.67 28.81
CA PHE A 234 1.53 21.93 29.07
C PHE A 234 1.81 23.35 29.57
N ASP A 235 2.70 23.45 30.55
CA ASP A 235 3.25 24.72 31.04
C ASP A 235 4.56 25.10 30.33
N GLU A 236 5.37 24.10 29.95
CA GLU A 236 6.68 24.30 29.34
C GLU A 236 6.52 24.67 27.84
N PRO A 237 7.05 25.84 27.38
CA PRO A 237 6.83 26.30 26.01
C PRO A 237 7.33 25.38 24.90
N LEU A 238 8.38 24.58 25.15
CA LEU A 238 8.85 23.60 24.17
C LEU A 238 7.91 22.41 24.03
N ASP A 239 7.26 22.00 25.12
CA ASP A 239 6.24 20.94 25.05
C ASP A 239 5.00 21.45 24.31
N ILE A 240 4.59 22.70 24.58
CA ILE A 240 3.54 23.37 23.80
C ILE A 240 3.88 23.36 22.30
N LEU A 241 5.07 23.83 21.94
CA LEU A 241 5.53 23.87 20.54
C LEU A 241 5.49 22.48 19.90
N SER A 242 6.06 21.48 20.57
CA SER A 242 6.15 20.11 20.07
C SER A 242 4.77 19.51 19.78
N HIS A 243 3.81 19.74 20.67
CA HIS A 243 2.47 19.22 20.54
C HIS A 243 1.58 20.03 19.58
N LEU A 244 1.87 21.32 19.35
CA LEU A 244 1.23 22.11 18.29
C LEU A 244 1.57 21.58 16.89
N LEU A 245 2.74 20.96 16.69
CA LEU A 245 3.09 20.36 15.39
C LEU A 245 2.26 19.10 15.07
N VAL A 246 1.79 18.39 16.10
CA VAL A 246 0.89 17.25 15.93
C VAL A 246 -0.47 17.76 15.46
N GLY A 247 -0.98 17.26 14.33
CA GLY A 247 -2.22 17.78 13.74
C GLY A 247 -2.11 19.13 13.01
N SER A 248 -0.89 19.70 12.88
CA SER A 248 -0.69 21.00 12.21
C SER A 248 -0.84 20.99 10.69
N GLU A 249 -0.90 19.81 10.06
CA GLU A 249 -0.97 19.61 8.61
C GLU A 249 0.15 20.32 7.82
N GLY A 250 1.31 20.46 8.46
CA GLY A 250 2.49 21.12 7.88
C GLY A 250 2.39 22.64 7.83
N THR A 251 1.39 23.24 8.48
CA THR A 251 1.18 24.70 8.50
C THR A 251 2.09 25.42 9.49
N LEU A 252 2.71 24.70 10.44
CA LEU A 252 3.56 25.29 11.49
C LEU A 252 5.04 24.89 11.38
N GLY A 253 5.38 23.89 10.57
CA GLY A 253 6.76 23.45 10.37
C GLY A 253 6.87 22.09 9.68
N PHE A 254 8.11 21.68 9.42
CA PHE A 254 8.44 20.36 8.89
C PHE A 254 8.87 19.43 10.03
N ILE A 255 8.41 18.18 9.99
CA ILE A 255 8.74 17.16 10.99
C ILE A 255 9.78 16.21 10.39
N SER A 256 11.00 16.22 10.91
CA SER A 256 12.14 15.45 10.38
C SER A 256 12.40 14.14 11.13
N ALA A 257 11.92 14.02 12.38
CA ALA A 257 11.85 12.75 13.11
C ALA A 257 10.80 12.82 14.23
N VAL A 258 10.30 11.66 14.65
CA VAL A 258 9.41 11.52 15.82
C VAL A 258 9.81 10.28 16.61
N THR A 259 9.73 10.36 17.93
CA THR A 259 9.86 9.23 18.84
C THR A 259 8.53 8.94 19.49
N TYR A 260 8.07 7.69 19.40
CA TYR A 260 6.85 7.23 20.03
C TYR A 260 7.15 6.40 21.27
N ASN A 261 6.36 6.61 22.33
CA ASN A 261 6.07 5.58 23.32
C ASN A 261 5.12 4.57 22.66
N THR A 262 5.56 3.32 22.52
CA THR A 262 4.77 2.27 21.84
C THR A 262 3.74 1.64 22.78
N VAL A 263 2.72 1.03 22.20
CA VAL A 263 1.66 0.36 22.94
C VAL A 263 1.78 -1.17 22.82
N PRO A 264 1.30 -1.95 23.81
CA PRO A 264 1.23 -3.40 23.70
C PRO A 264 0.39 -3.84 22.48
N ASP A 265 0.83 -4.90 21.79
CA ASP A 265 0.03 -5.64 20.84
C ASP A 265 -0.27 -7.04 21.41
N HIS A 266 -1.46 -7.19 21.98
CA HIS A 266 -1.86 -8.39 22.70
C HIS A 266 -2.09 -9.59 21.75
N PRO A 267 -1.56 -10.79 22.09
CA PRO A 267 -1.59 -11.94 21.18
C PRO A 267 -2.95 -12.65 21.12
N TYR A 268 -3.75 -12.60 22.20
CA TYR A 268 -5.07 -13.24 22.26
C TYR A 268 -6.15 -12.22 21.91
N LYS A 269 -7.01 -12.59 20.97
CA LYS A 269 -8.07 -11.72 20.45
C LYS A 269 -9.24 -12.53 19.95
N ALA A 270 -10.44 -12.01 20.18
CA ALA A 270 -11.67 -12.58 19.69
C ALA A 270 -12.62 -11.48 19.23
N SER A 271 -13.34 -11.74 18.13
CA SER A 271 -14.31 -10.81 17.57
C SER A 271 -15.69 -11.44 17.45
N ALA A 272 -16.73 -10.63 17.59
CA ALA A 272 -18.13 -10.99 17.41
C ALA A 272 -18.83 -9.96 16.52
N LEU A 273 -19.87 -10.37 15.80
CA LEU A 273 -20.75 -9.47 15.06
C LEU A 273 -22.16 -9.61 15.61
N ILE A 274 -22.68 -8.57 16.24
CA ILE A 274 -24.01 -8.56 16.86
C ILE A 274 -24.90 -7.57 16.11
N VAL A 275 -26.06 -8.01 15.66
CA VAL A 275 -27.01 -7.20 14.91
C VAL A 275 -28.23 -6.90 15.76
N PHE A 276 -28.53 -5.62 15.92
CA PHE A 276 -29.65 -5.07 16.67
C PHE A 276 -30.79 -4.69 15.71
N PRO A 277 -32.04 -4.65 16.19
CA PRO A 277 -33.21 -4.32 15.36
C PRO A 277 -33.21 -2.89 14.81
N ASP A 278 -32.54 -1.96 15.51
CA ASP A 278 -32.47 -0.56 15.13
C ASP A 278 -31.19 0.13 15.62
N VAL A 279 -30.94 1.32 15.07
CA VAL A 279 -29.79 2.18 15.41
C VAL A 279 -29.82 2.63 16.87
N GLU A 280 -31.01 2.86 17.44
CA GLU A 280 -31.16 3.36 18.80
C GLU A 280 -30.69 2.32 19.82
N THR A 281 -31.19 1.09 19.71
CA THR A 281 -30.78 -0.06 20.50
C THR A 281 -29.27 -0.31 20.37
N CYS A 282 -28.76 -0.26 19.13
CA CYS A 282 -27.34 -0.44 18.84
C CYS A 282 -26.46 0.61 19.56
N CYS A 283 -26.83 1.90 19.49
CA CYS A 283 -26.08 2.98 20.14
C CYS A 283 -26.19 2.96 21.67
N HIS A 284 -27.33 2.52 22.22
CA HIS A 284 -27.45 2.30 23.66
C HIS A 284 -26.54 1.15 24.14
N ALA A 285 -26.41 0.08 23.35
CA ALA A 285 -25.45 -0.99 23.64
C ALA A 285 -24.00 -0.48 23.64
N VAL A 286 -23.62 0.41 22.71
CA VAL A 286 -22.29 1.07 22.69
C VAL A 286 -22.03 1.83 24.00
N THR A 287 -23.03 2.53 24.52
CA THR A 287 -22.89 3.29 25.78
C THR A 287 -22.55 2.37 26.96
N VAL A 288 -23.15 1.18 27.01
CA VAL A 288 -22.81 0.14 28.00
C VAL A 288 -21.40 -0.39 27.75
N LEU A 289 -21.08 -0.75 26.50
CA LEU A 289 -19.79 -1.32 26.10
C LEU A 289 -18.60 -0.41 26.38
N LYS A 290 -18.78 0.91 26.40
CA LYS A 290 -17.73 1.88 26.75
C LYS A 290 -17.12 1.65 28.14
N SER A 291 -17.87 1.03 29.05
CA SER A 291 -17.40 0.66 30.40
C SER A 291 -16.86 -0.78 30.51
N GLN A 292 -16.86 -1.53 29.41
CA GLN A 292 -16.48 -2.94 29.35
C GLN A 292 -15.08 -3.12 28.75
N PRO A 293 -14.42 -4.27 28.94
CA PRO A 293 -13.06 -4.52 28.46
C PRO A 293 -12.99 -4.84 26.96
N VAL A 294 -13.53 -3.95 26.13
CA VAL A 294 -13.47 -4.03 24.65
C VAL A 294 -12.26 -3.28 24.13
N ALA A 295 -11.63 -3.82 23.08
CA ALA A 295 -10.53 -3.17 22.37
C ALA A 295 -11.02 -2.35 21.16
N ALA A 296 -12.13 -2.76 20.56
CA ALA A 296 -12.79 -2.02 19.49
C ALA A 296 -14.30 -2.34 19.46
N VAL A 297 -15.10 -1.34 19.08
CA VAL A 297 -16.53 -1.50 18.75
C VAL A 297 -16.82 -0.66 17.52
N GLU A 298 -17.07 -1.34 16.40
CA GLU A 298 -17.37 -0.72 15.12
C GLU A 298 -18.86 -0.82 14.83
N LEU A 299 -19.52 0.33 14.64
CA LEU A 299 -20.92 0.39 14.21
C LEU A 299 -21.01 0.28 12.69
N LEU A 300 -22.00 -0.45 12.18
CA LEU A 300 -22.37 -0.51 10.76
C LEU A 300 -23.89 -0.38 10.62
N ASP A 301 -24.34 0.64 9.90
CA ASP A 301 -25.76 0.84 9.61
C ASP A 301 -26.30 -0.21 8.60
N ARG A 302 -27.62 -0.21 8.38
CA ARG A 302 -28.25 -1.14 7.44
C ARG A 302 -27.70 -1.00 6.01
N ARG A 303 -27.43 0.22 5.57
CA ARG A 303 -26.92 0.50 4.22
C ARG A 303 -25.49 -0.03 4.07
N SER A 304 -24.65 0.12 5.09
CA SER A 304 -23.33 -0.50 5.19
C SER A 304 -23.41 -2.02 5.03
N MET A 305 -24.26 -2.68 5.82
CA MET A 305 -24.43 -4.15 5.75
C MET A 305 -24.95 -4.61 4.39
N ARG A 306 -25.86 -3.84 3.79
CA ARG A 306 -26.36 -4.10 2.42
C ARG A 306 -25.26 -4.01 1.37
N SER A 307 -24.38 -3.01 1.49
CA SER A 307 -23.33 -2.77 0.49
C SER A 307 -22.35 -3.93 0.32
N VAL A 308 -22.18 -4.74 1.36
CA VAL A 308 -21.28 -5.89 1.37
C VAL A 308 -22.00 -7.24 1.29
N GLN A 309 -23.33 -7.29 1.28
CA GLN A 309 -24.14 -8.52 1.42
C GLN A 309 -23.85 -9.63 0.38
N ASP A 310 -23.34 -9.26 -0.80
CA ASP A 310 -23.02 -10.17 -1.90
C ASP A 310 -21.53 -10.58 -1.93
N LYS A 311 -20.72 -10.12 -0.96
CA LYS A 311 -19.31 -10.47 -0.89
C LYS A 311 -19.10 -11.93 -0.43
N PRO A 312 -18.11 -12.65 -0.98
CA PRO A 312 -17.76 -13.99 -0.52
C PRO A 312 -17.45 -14.02 0.98
N GLY A 313 -18.04 -14.96 1.71
CA GLY A 313 -17.84 -15.14 3.15
C GLY A 313 -18.77 -14.34 4.06
N MET A 314 -19.67 -13.52 3.51
CA MET A 314 -20.71 -12.87 4.31
C MET A 314 -21.72 -13.89 4.89
N PRO A 315 -22.16 -13.74 6.15
CA PRO A 315 -23.22 -14.57 6.71
C PRO A 315 -24.52 -14.46 5.89
N ALA A 316 -25.16 -15.59 5.61
CA ALA A 316 -26.37 -15.64 4.77
C ALA A 316 -27.52 -14.78 5.32
N PHE A 317 -27.61 -14.65 6.65
CA PHE A 317 -28.64 -13.86 7.32
C PHE A 317 -28.58 -12.36 6.99
N VAL A 318 -27.46 -11.84 6.46
CA VAL A 318 -27.32 -10.41 6.15
C VAL A 318 -28.36 -9.93 5.12
N ARG A 319 -28.80 -10.83 4.23
CA ARG A 319 -29.88 -10.55 3.26
C ARG A 319 -31.26 -10.45 3.90
N GLU A 320 -31.44 -11.13 5.03
CA GLU A 320 -32.71 -11.23 5.76
C GLU A 320 -32.87 -10.11 6.80
N LEU A 321 -31.84 -9.29 6.99
CA LEU A 321 -31.85 -8.22 8.00
C LEU A 321 -32.93 -7.19 7.72
N SER A 322 -33.61 -6.78 8.79
CA SER A 322 -34.64 -5.75 8.80
C SER A 322 -34.14 -4.42 8.22
N ALA A 323 -35.07 -3.55 7.80
CA ALA A 323 -34.73 -2.29 7.14
C ALA A 323 -33.98 -1.29 8.05
N ASN A 324 -34.12 -1.45 9.37
CA ASN A 324 -33.51 -0.57 10.37
C ASN A 324 -32.32 -1.22 11.08
N ALA A 325 -32.00 -2.48 10.77
CA ALA A 325 -30.97 -3.22 11.48
C ALA A 325 -29.63 -2.48 11.54
N CYS A 326 -28.98 -2.54 12.69
CA CYS A 326 -27.69 -1.90 12.91
C CYS A 326 -26.76 -2.90 13.62
N ALA A 327 -25.52 -3.01 13.17
CA ALA A 327 -24.59 -4.02 13.66
C ALA A 327 -23.44 -3.41 14.44
N LEU A 328 -22.96 -4.14 15.45
CA LEU A 328 -21.69 -3.90 16.13
C LEU A 328 -20.72 -5.05 15.84
N LEU A 329 -19.56 -4.72 15.29
CA LEU A 329 -18.39 -5.60 15.29
C LEU A 329 -17.55 -5.27 16.53
N ILE A 330 -17.48 -6.22 17.46
CA ILE A 330 -16.85 -6.05 18.76
C ILE A 330 -15.60 -6.92 18.80
N GLU A 331 -14.48 -6.37 19.24
CA GLU A 331 -13.23 -7.12 19.47
C GLU A 331 -12.74 -6.92 20.91
N ALA A 332 -12.34 -8.03 21.55
CA ALA A 332 -11.61 -8.02 22.81
C ALA A 332 -10.18 -8.52 22.58
N ARG A 333 -9.23 -8.01 23.37
CA ARG A 333 -7.82 -8.40 23.32
C ARG A 333 -7.25 -8.52 24.72
N ALA A 334 -6.42 -9.54 24.93
CA ALA A 334 -5.82 -9.79 26.23
C ALA A 334 -4.39 -10.35 26.15
N ALA A 335 -3.62 -10.12 27.21
CA ALA A 335 -2.28 -10.68 27.36
C ALA A 335 -2.28 -12.21 27.56
N SER A 336 -3.39 -12.80 28.02
CA SER A 336 -3.54 -14.24 28.23
C SER A 336 -4.93 -14.73 27.79
N SER A 337 -5.02 -16.00 27.42
CA SER A 337 -6.30 -16.63 27.05
C SER A 337 -7.31 -16.63 28.22
N VAL A 338 -6.87 -16.82 29.47
CA VAL A 338 -7.76 -16.79 30.65
C VAL A 338 -8.41 -15.42 30.80
N LEU A 339 -7.62 -14.34 30.73
CA LEU A 339 -8.14 -12.99 30.81
C LEU A 339 -9.07 -12.68 29.65
N LEU A 340 -8.77 -13.15 28.43
CA LEU A 340 -9.67 -12.99 27.30
C LEU A 340 -11.05 -13.59 27.61
N HIS A 341 -11.11 -14.84 28.09
CA HIS A 341 -12.38 -15.50 28.40
C HIS A 341 -13.18 -14.78 29.49
N GLU A 342 -12.52 -14.26 30.53
CA GLU A 342 -13.16 -13.42 31.56
C GLU A 342 -13.78 -12.15 30.95
N GLN A 343 -13.03 -11.46 30.08
CA GLN A 343 -13.51 -10.28 29.36
C GLN A 343 -14.70 -10.61 28.46
N LEU A 344 -14.64 -11.72 27.71
CA LEU A 344 -15.73 -12.14 26.82
C LEU A 344 -17.02 -12.44 27.61
N ALA A 345 -16.92 -13.14 28.74
CA ALA A 345 -18.07 -13.42 29.60
C ALA A 345 -18.69 -12.12 30.15
N GLN A 346 -17.85 -11.18 30.58
CA GLN A 346 -18.29 -9.87 31.06
C GLN A 346 -19.00 -9.06 29.96
N ILE A 347 -18.43 -9.01 28.75
CA ILE A 347 -19.01 -8.30 27.61
C ILE A 347 -20.38 -8.88 27.25
N MET A 348 -20.48 -10.21 27.11
CA MET A 348 -21.74 -10.86 26.75
C MET A 348 -22.82 -10.68 27.83
N ALA A 349 -22.46 -10.75 29.11
CA ALA A 349 -23.38 -10.48 30.20
C ALA A 349 -23.96 -9.05 30.15
N SER A 350 -23.13 -8.06 29.78
CA SER A 350 -23.56 -6.66 29.64
C SER A 350 -24.54 -6.43 28.49
N LEU A 351 -24.51 -7.30 27.46
CA LEU A 351 -25.36 -7.21 26.28
C LEU A 351 -26.65 -8.03 26.36
N ALA A 352 -26.78 -8.93 27.36
CA ALA A 352 -27.90 -9.87 27.45
C ALA A 352 -29.29 -9.21 27.55
N ALA A 353 -29.37 -7.96 28.01
CA ALA A 353 -30.62 -7.22 28.13
C ALA A 353 -31.09 -6.57 26.81
N PHE A 354 -30.24 -6.51 25.78
CA PHE A 354 -30.57 -5.86 24.51
C PHE A 354 -31.23 -6.87 23.55
N PRO A 355 -32.27 -6.47 22.81
CA PRO A 355 -32.82 -7.31 21.76
C PRO A 355 -31.80 -7.48 20.63
N VAL A 356 -31.54 -8.73 20.25
CA VAL A 356 -30.64 -9.10 19.16
C VAL A 356 -31.46 -9.70 18.02
N GLU A 357 -31.24 -9.23 16.80
CA GLU A 357 -31.87 -9.76 15.59
C GLU A 357 -31.10 -10.98 15.06
N LYS A 358 -29.77 -10.87 14.94
CA LYS A 358 -28.84 -11.92 14.51
C LYS A 358 -27.47 -11.73 15.17
N GLN A 359 -26.68 -12.79 15.30
CA GLN A 359 -25.30 -12.67 15.76
C GLN A 359 -24.38 -13.75 15.18
N VAL A 360 -23.08 -13.42 15.17
CA VAL A 360 -21.97 -14.37 15.16
C VAL A 360 -21.27 -14.21 16.51
N ASP A 361 -21.19 -15.30 17.27
CA ASP A 361 -20.56 -15.31 18.59
C ASP A 361 -19.06 -15.00 18.52
N PHE A 362 -18.47 -14.67 19.67
CA PHE A 362 -17.03 -14.45 19.77
C PHE A 362 -16.24 -15.67 19.27
N THR A 363 -15.32 -15.43 18.34
CA THR A 363 -14.43 -16.46 17.80
C THR A 363 -12.98 -16.08 18.01
N GLU A 364 -12.17 -17.03 18.48
CA GLU A 364 -10.70 -16.92 18.54
C GLU A 364 -10.03 -17.39 17.25
N ASP A 365 -10.78 -18.01 16.32
CA ASP A 365 -10.23 -18.49 15.04
C ASP A 365 -9.70 -17.29 14.23
N PRO A 366 -8.38 -17.22 13.93
CA PRO A 366 -7.81 -16.13 13.15
C PRO A 366 -8.46 -15.95 11.77
N LEU A 367 -8.94 -17.03 11.13
CA LEU A 367 -9.59 -16.98 9.83
C LEU A 367 -10.97 -16.32 9.92
N GLU A 368 -11.79 -16.74 10.89
CA GLU A 368 -13.11 -16.14 11.13
C GLU A 368 -12.99 -14.70 11.61
N ASN A 369 -12.06 -14.39 12.51
CA ASN A 369 -11.75 -13.02 12.91
C ASN A 369 -11.39 -12.14 11.70
N THR A 370 -10.54 -12.67 10.81
CA THR A 370 -10.17 -11.96 9.57
C THR A 370 -11.38 -11.74 8.67
N ARG A 371 -12.30 -12.71 8.57
CA ARG A 371 -13.56 -12.56 7.80
C ARG A 371 -14.46 -11.49 8.40
N LEU A 372 -14.68 -11.49 9.72
CA LEU A 372 -15.51 -10.49 10.39
C LEU A 372 -14.95 -9.06 10.21
N TRP A 373 -13.65 -8.89 10.39
CA TRP A 373 -12.98 -7.61 10.15
C TRP A 373 -12.96 -7.22 8.67
N ALA A 374 -13.00 -8.18 7.74
CA ALA A 374 -13.14 -7.88 6.32
C ALA A 374 -14.45 -7.14 6.05
N ILE A 375 -15.59 -7.55 6.66
CA ILE A 375 -16.91 -6.89 6.51
C ILE A 375 -16.80 -5.38 6.70
N ARG A 376 -16.17 -4.97 7.79
CA ARG A 376 -15.96 -3.56 8.16
C ARG A 376 -14.96 -2.84 7.27
N LYS A 377 -13.88 -3.50 6.85
CA LYS A 377 -12.88 -2.92 5.93
C LYS A 377 -13.43 -2.74 4.51
N ASP A 378 -14.40 -3.56 4.15
CA ASP A 378 -14.92 -3.71 2.80
C ASP A 378 -16.11 -2.80 2.48
N THR A 379 -16.65 -2.10 3.48
CA THR A 379 -17.79 -1.20 3.33
C THR A 379 -17.45 0.02 2.47
N PHE A 380 -16.34 0.71 2.76
CA PHE A 380 -15.88 1.84 1.94
C PHE A 380 -15.57 1.43 0.48
N PRO A 381 -14.81 0.34 0.23
CA PRO A 381 -14.65 -0.19 -1.12
C PRO A 381 -15.94 -0.50 -1.86
N ALA A 382 -16.98 -1.00 -1.17
CA ALA A 382 -18.23 -1.38 -1.80
C ALA A 382 -18.91 -0.18 -2.46
N VAL A 383 -18.96 0.97 -1.80
CA VAL A 383 -19.48 2.22 -2.37
C VAL A 383 -18.66 2.65 -3.58
N GLY A 384 -17.33 2.62 -3.46
CA GLY A 384 -16.44 2.97 -4.55
C GLY A 384 -16.54 2.05 -5.77
N ALA A 385 -16.89 0.78 -5.58
CA ALA A 385 -17.06 -0.18 -6.67
C ALA A 385 -18.35 0.06 -7.48
N VAL A 386 -19.44 0.48 -6.81
CA VAL A 386 -20.75 0.69 -7.47
C VAL A 386 -20.99 2.13 -7.92
N ARG A 387 -20.13 3.09 -7.54
CA ARG A 387 -20.27 4.50 -7.92
C ARG A 387 -20.44 4.71 -9.43
N GLN A 388 -21.17 5.75 -9.80
CA GLN A 388 -21.26 6.16 -11.21
C GLN A 388 -19.90 6.66 -11.71
N THR A 389 -19.58 6.39 -12.98
CA THR A 389 -18.39 6.97 -13.62
C THR A 389 -18.57 8.48 -13.73
N GLY A 390 -17.53 9.26 -13.44
CA GLY A 390 -17.63 10.73 -13.39
C GLY A 390 -17.82 11.31 -11.98
N THR A 391 -18.19 10.49 -10.99
CA THR A 391 -18.31 10.92 -9.58
C THR A 391 -17.07 10.55 -8.77
N THR A 392 -16.87 11.18 -7.62
CA THR A 392 -15.92 10.80 -6.58
C THR A 392 -16.62 10.03 -5.46
N VAL A 393 -15.82 9.44 -4.57
CA VAL A 393 -16.30 8.96 -3.27
C VAL A 393 -15.82 9.95 -2.23
N ILE A 394 -16.75 10.50 -1.46
CA ILE A 394 -16.44 11.35 -0.31
C ILE A 394 -16.57 10.49 0.94
N ILE A 395 -15.60 10.62 1.84
CA ILE A 395 -15.64 10.03 3.18
C ILE A 395 -15.33 11.15 4.17
N GLU A 396 -16.33 11.48 4.98
CA GLU A 396 -16.18 12.41 6.09
C GLU A 396 -16.27 11.63 7.40
N ASP A 397 -15.74 12.24 8.46
CA ASP A 397 -15.58 11.65 9.78
C ASP A 397 -15.96 12.67 10.85
N VAL A 398 -17.13 12.48 11.45
CA VAL A 398 -17.68 13.38 12.46
C VAL A 398 -17.73 12.68 13.80
N THR A 399 -17.66 13.45 14.89
CA THR A 399 -17.77 12.89 16.24
C THR A 399 -18.94 13.49 16.97
N PHE A 400 -19.83 12.64 17.48
CA PHE A 400 -20.88 13.01 18.43
C PHE A 400 -20.47 12.64 19.85
N PRO A 401 -20.93 13.38 20.88
CA PRO A 401 -20.85 12.90 22.26
C PRO A 401 -21.54 11.53 22.38
N VAL A 402 -20.91 10.57 23.04
CA VAL A 402 -21.38 9.16 23.08
C VAL A 402 -22.78 9.07 23.71
N GLU A 403 -23.04 9.89 24.72
CA GLU A 403 -24.34 10.02 25.39
C GLU A 403 -25.49 10.46 24.45
N GLN A 404 -25.15 11.06 23.31
CA GLN A 404 -26.11 11.54 22.30
C GLN A 404 -25.97 10.80 20.96
N LEU A 405 -25.19 9.72 20.93
CA LEU A 405 -24.84 9.01 19.69
C LEU A 405 -26.07 8.52 18.94
N ALA A 406 -27.05 7.92 19.63
CA ALA A 406 -28.29 7.42 19.02
C ALA A 406 -29.03 8.51 18.22
N LEU A 407 -29.21 9.68 18.85
CA LEU A 407 -29.90 10.81 18.23
C LEU A 407 -29.07 11.42 17.09
N GLY A 408 -27.76 11.55 17.29
CA GLY A 408 -26.83 12.08 16.29
C GLY A 408 -26.80 11.22 15.02
N VAL A 409 -26.66 9.90 15.16
CA VAL A 409 -26.69 8.95 14.03
C VAL A 409 -28.00 9.06 13.28
N ARG A 410 -29.14 9.03 13.98
CA ARG A 410 -30.46 9.13 13.34
C ARG A 410 -30.61 10.41 12.54
N ARG A 411 -30.25 11.56 13.12
CA ARG A 411 -30.36 12.85 12.43
C ARG A 411 -29.39 12.99 11.26
N LEU A 412 -28.21 12.37 11.34
CA LEU A 412 -27.29 12.30 10.21
C LEU A 412 -27.86 11.45 9.07
N ILE A 413 -28.53 10.33 9.39
CA ILE A 413 -29.27 9.53 8.39
C ILE A 413 -30.40 10.36 7.77
N ASP A 414 -31.16 11.11 8.56
CA ASP A 414 -32.21 12.02 8.05
C ASP A 414 -31.64 13.05 7.05
N LEU A 415 -30.39 13.51 7.23
CA LEU A 415 -29.71 14.39 6.27
C LEU A 415 -29.39 13.69 4.95
N PHE A 416 -29.03 12.40 4.96
CA PHE A 416 -28.83 11.66 3.70
C PHE A 416 -30.12 11.62 2.89
N ASP A 417 -31.26 11.41 3.54
CA ASP A 417 -32.57 11.38 2.89
C ASP A 417 -32.99 12.77 2.39
N LYS A 418 -32.78 13.81 3.22
CA LYS A 418 -33.06 15.21 2.86
C LYS A 418 -32.30 15.65 1.59
N HIS A 419 -31.05 15.23 1.45
CA HIS A 419 -30.17 15.63 0.36
C HIS A 419 -30.05 14.59 -0.76
N HIS A 420 -30.86 13.53 -0.72
CA HIS A 420 -30.91 12.48 -1.76
C HIS A 420 -29.57 11.76 -1.98
N TYR A 421 -28.93 11.36 -0.88
CA TYR A 421 -27.80 10.41 -0.88
C TYR A 421 -28.28 9.03 -0.42
N ASP A 422 -29.14 8.40 -1.22
CA ASP A 422 -29.78 7.12 -0.89
C ASP A 422 -28.77 5.96 -0.74
N GLU A 423 -27.62 6.09 -1.40
CA GLU A 423 -26.52 5.13 -1.35
C GLU A 423 -25.53 5.39 -0.21
N ALA A 424 -25.67 6.50 0.52
CA ALA A 424 -24.76 6.83 1.62
C ALA A 424 -24.77 5.73 2.67
N ILE A 425 -23.58 5.36 3.14
CA ILE A 425 -23.40 4.39 4.22
C ILE A 425 -22.83 5.09 5.44
N LEU A 426 -23.10 4.53 6.62
CA LEU A 426 -22.58 5.04 7.88
C LEU A 426 -21.97 3.92 8.73
N PHE A 427 -20.72 4.10 9.13
CA PHE A 427 -20.01 3.16 10.00
C PHE A 427 -18.97 3.91 10.83
N GLY A 428 -18.51 3.37 11.96
CA GLY A 428 -17.40 4.03 12.67
C GLY A 428 -17.07 3.49 14.05
N HIS A 429 -16.08 4.13 14.67
CA HIS A 429 -15.52 3.81 15.97
C HIS A 429 -16.46 4.28 17.08
N ALA A 430 -17.46 3.45 17.39
CA ALA A 430 -18.61 3.86 18.20
C ALA A 430 -18.22 4.23 19.65
N LEU A 431 -17.16 3.64 20.22
CA LEU A 431 -16.66 3.95 21.57
C LEU A 431 -16.27 5.42 21.76
N GLU A 432 -15.83 6.05 20.68
CA GLU A 432 -15.38 7.44 20.65
C GLU A 432 -16.45 8.38 20.07
N GLY A 433 -17.62 7.84 19.70
CA GLY A 433 -18.67 8.57 19.00
C GLY A 433 -18.27 9.03 17.60
N ASN A 434 -17.16 8.51 17.05
CA ASN A 434 -16.65 8.85 15.73
C ASN A 434 -17.36 8.00 14.66
N LEU A 435 -18.01 8.68 13.72
CA LEU A 435 -18.77 8.10 12.62
C LEU A 435 -18.22 8.58 11.29
N HIS A 436 -17.96 7.62 10.41
CA HIS A 436 -17.71 7.86 9.02
C HIS A 436 -19.01 7.74 8.23
N PHE A 437 -19.21 8.69 7.33
CA PHE A 437 -20.23 8.54 6.29
C PHE A 437 -19.58 8.64 4.92
N VAL A 438 -20.04 7.78 4.02
CA VAL A 438 -19.45 7.60 2.69
C VAL A 438 -20.54 7.67 1.64
N PHE A 439 -20.37 8.55 0.67
CA PHE A 439 -21.36 8.79 -0.39
C PHE A 439 -20.67 9.12 -1.72
N THR A 440 -21.42 9.07 -2.80
CA THR A 440 -20.91 9.39 -4.13
C THR A 440 -21.31 10.80 -4.53
N GLN A 441 -20.38 11.55 -5.12
CA GLN A 441 -20.61 12.95 -5.45
C GLN A 441 -20.00 13.31 -6.80
N GLY A 442 -20.79 13.88 -7.70
CA GLY A 442 -20.29 14.51 -8.93
C GLY A 442 -19.97 15.99 -8.69
N PHE A 443 -19.04 16.51 -9.49
CA PHE A 443 -18.72 17.95 -9.48
C PHE A 443 -18.72 18.51 -10.90
N ASN A 444 -19.52 17.90 -11.78
CA ASN A 444 -19.49 18.20 -13.21
C ASN A 444 -20.49 19.29 -13.59
N ASN A 445 -21.48 19.57 -12.73
CA ASN A 445 -22.44 20.65 -12.94
C ASN A 445 -22.71 21.44 -11.64
N PRO A 446 -23.26 22.67 -11.73
CA PRO A 446 -23.50 23.53 -10.57
C PRO A 446 -24.54 22.99 -9.57
N GLU A 447 -25.52 22.21 -10.01
CA GLU A 447 -26.57 21.66 -9.12
C GLU A 447 -25.98 20.62 -8.15
N GLU A 448 -25.08 19.77 -8.64
CA GLU A 448 -24.36 18.81 -7.80
C GLU A 448 -23.50 19.53 -6.74
N ILE A 449 -22.81 20.61 -7.12
CA ILE A 449 -22.00 21.42 -6.20
C ILE A 449 -22.89 22.08 -5.15
N ALA A 450 -24.02 22.65 -5.55
CA ALA A 450 -24.97 23.28 -4.62
C ALA A 450 -25.56 22.26 -3.63
N ARG A 451 -25.88 21.04 -4.08
CA ARG A 451 -26.34 19.95 -3.21
C ARG A 451 -25.27 19.55 -2.19
N TYR A 452 -24.02 19.42 -2.64
CA TYR A 452 -22.90 19.13 -1.74
C TYR A 452 -22.72 20.22 -0.69
N GLN A 453 -22.73 21.50 -1.11
CA GLN A 453 -22.63 22.63 -0.20
C GLN A 453 -23.75 22.61 0.84
N ALA A 454 -25.01 22.51 0.41
CA ALA A 454 -26.16 22.50 1.32
C ALA A 454 -26.10 21.34 2.33
N PHE A 455 -25.64 20.17 1.89
CA PHE A 455 -25.43 19.02 2.77
C PHE A 455 -24.32 19.27 3.79
N MET A 456 -23.17 19.80 3.37
CA MET A 456 -22.07 20.10 4.29
C MET A 456 -22.42 21.22 5.28
N ASP A 457 -23.18 22.24 4.87
CA ASP A 457 -23.65 23.31 5.74
C ASP A 457 -24.58 22.75 6.84
N ASP A 458 -25.51 21.85 6.48
CA ASP A 458 -26.41 21.18 7.43
C ASP A 458 -25.64 20.23 8.37
N VAL A 459 -24.65 19.48 7.86
CA VAL A 459 -23.77 18.63 8.70
C VAL A 459 -22.98 19.50 9.66
N ALA A 460 -22.45 20.64 9.20
CA ALA A 460 -21.70 21.56 10.04
C ALA A 460 -22.56 22.13 11.17
N GLU A 461 -23.80 22.50 10.87
CA GLU A 461 -24.77 22.96 11.86
C GLU A 461 -25.11 21.85 12.87
N LEU A 462 -25.50 20.68 12.37
CA LEU A 462 -25.87 19.54 13.19
C LEU A 462 -24.74 19.15 14.15
N VAL A 463 -23.55 18.90 13.63
CA VAL A 463 -22.46 18.34 14.43
C VAL A 463 -21.85 19.40 15.35
N ALA A 464 -21.43 20.54 14.79
CA ALA A 464 -20.62 21.49 15.53
C ALA A 464 -21.46 22.39 16.46
N VAL A 465 -22.66 22.80 16.03
CA VAL A 465 -23.49 23.75 16.77
C VAL A 465 -24.48 23.01 17.67
N GLU A 466 -25.30 22.13 17.10
CA GLU A 466 -26.39 21.51 17.87
C GLU A 466 -25.91 20.45 18.87
N PHE A 467 -24.90 19.64 18.50
CA PHE A 467 -24.39 18.57 19.34
C PHE A 467 -23.06 18.90 20.04
N GLY A 468 -22.41 20.01 19.70
CA GLY A 468 -21.07 20.34 20.21
C GLY A 468 -19.99 19.31 19.83
N GLY A 469 -20.26 18.50 18.79
CA GLY A 469 -19.40 17.46 18.26
C GLY A 469 -18.23 18.01 17.44
N SER A 470 -17.44 17.12 16.83
CA SER A 470 -16.30 17.47 15.98
C SER A 470 -16.60 17.21 14.51
N LEU A 471 -16.28 18.17 13.62
CA LEU A 471 -16.43 17.99 12.17
C LEU A 471 -15.34 17.11 11.56
N LYS A 472 -14.22 16.96 12.27
CA LYS A 472 -13.12 16.06 11.91
C LYS A 472 -12.63 15.30 13.11
N ALA A 473 -12.65 13.98 13.00
CA ALA A 473 -12.17 13.10 14.04
C ALA A 473 -10.68 12.78 13.86
N GLU A 474 -10.28 12.35 12.66
CA GLU A 474 -8.97 11.74 12.36
C GLU A 474 -8.37 12.17 11.02
N HIS A 475 -9.19 12.64 10.07
CA HIS A 475 -8.73 12.90 8.69
C HIS A 475 -8.06 14.27 8.48
N GLY A 476 -7.95 15.07 9.54
CA GLY A 476 -7.48 16.46 9.47
C GLY A 476 -8.54 17.43 8.98
N THR A 477 -8.35 18.71 9.29
CA THR A 477 -9.18 19.83 8.82
C THR A 477 -9.06 20.00 7.31
N GLY A 478 -7.82 19.98 6.82
CA GLY A 478 -7.51 20.28 5.44
C GLY A 478 -8.06 21.61 4.95
N ARG A 479 -8.34 21.67 3.65
CA ARG A 479 -9.09 22.75 2.97
C ARG A 479 -10.59 22.57 3.15
N ASN A 480 -11.01 21.31 3.28
CA ASN A 480 -12.40 20.91 3.33
C ASN A 480 -13.14 21.55 4.51
N MET A 481 -12.50 21.57 5.69
CA MET A 481 -13.13 22.05 6.92
C MET A 481 -12.59 23.40 7.40
N ALA A 482 -11.61 23.98 6.70
CA ALA A 482 -11.04 25.28 7.07
C ALA A 482 -12.09 26.41 7.23
N PRO A 483 -13.13 26.51 6.37
CA PRO A 483 -14.21 27.50 6.55
C PRO A 483 -15.06 27.31 7.81
N PHE A 484 -15.13 26.09 8.34
CA PHE A 484 -16.01 25.74 9.46
C PHE A 484 -15.30 25.75 10.81
N VAL A 485 -13.98 26.01 10.85
CA VAL A 485 -13.21 26.04 12.11
C VAL A 485 -13.77 27.07 13.08
N GLU A 486 -14.08 28.28 12.64
CA GLU A 486 -14.68 29.30 13.50
C GLU A 486 -16.08 28.90 13.98
N LYS A 487 -16.88 28.25 13.13
CA LYS A 487 -18.21 27.73 13.51
C LYS A 487 -18.08 26.70 14.64
N GLU A 488 -17.10 25.79 14.56
CA GLU A 488 -16.89 24.76 15.58
C GLU A 488 -16.31 25.31 16.89
N TRP A 489 -15.31 26.17 16.79
CA TRP A 489 -14.51 26.60 17.93
C TRP A 489 -14.95 27.94 18.56
N GLY A 490 -15.73 28.74 17.83
CA GLY A 490 -16.02 30.13 18.18
C GLY A 490 -14.84 31.07 17.92
N SER A 491 -15.12 32.37 17.93
CA SER A 491 -14.16 33.40 17.52
C SER A 491 -12.91 33.45 18.40
N ASP A 492 -13.01 33.30 19.73
CA ASP A 492 -11.85 33.38 20.63
C ASP A 492 -10.78 32.32 20.31
N ALA A 493 -11.21 31.06 20.19
CA ALA A 493 -10.33 29.95 19.85
C ALA A 493 -9.80 30.08 18.41
N TYR A 494 -10.64 30.52 17.46
CA TYR A 494 -10.23 30.74 16.08
C TYR A 494 -9.17 31.84 15.95
N GLN A 495 -9.33 32.97 16.66
CA GLN A 495 -8.33 34.04 16.69
C GLN A 495 -7.03 33.57 17.37
N LEU A 496 -7.12 32.76 18.42
CA LEU A 496 -5.95 32.14 19.04
C LEU A 496 -5.18 31.25 18.05
N MET A 497 -5.87 30.45 17.23
CA MET A 497 -5.22 29.66 16.16
C MET A 497 -4.52 30.56 15.14
N TRP A 498 -5.13 31.69 14.74
CA TRP A 498 -4.48 32.67 13.86
C TRP A 498 -3.27 33.34 14.50
N GLN A 499 -3.30 33.63 15.81
CA GLN A 499 -2.15 34.15 16.55
C GLN A 499 -1.00 33.15 16.52
N LEU A 500 -1.26 31.87 16.80
CA LEU A 500 -0.27 30.80 16.71
C LEU A 500 0.32 30.66 15.30
N LYS A 501 -0.53 30.68 14.27
CA LYS A 501 -0.10 30.61 12.87
C LYS A 501 0.82 31.78 12.50
N ARG A 502 0.46 33.01 12.88
CA ARG A 502 1.28 34.21 12.60
C ARG A 502 2.57 34.24 13.41
N LEU A 503 2.57 33.64 14.60
CA LEU A 503 3.75 33.53 15.46
C LEU A 503 4.80 32.58 14.86
N LEU A 504 4.36 31.44 14.31
CA LEU A 504 5.26 30.38 13.79
C LEU A 504 5.55 30.50 12.29
N ASP A 505 4.66 31.15 11.53
CA ASP A 505 4.82 31.44 10.11
C ASP A 505 4.36 32.87 9.78
N PRO A 506 5.16 33.89 10.15
CA PRO A 506 4.80 35.30 9.99
C PRO A 506 4.67 35.74 8.53
N SER A 507 5.29 35.01 7.59
CA SER A 507 5.20 35.28 6.15
C SER A 507 4.07 34.52 5.46
N GLY A 508 3.39 33.61 6.16
CA GLY A 508 2.28 32.82 5.62
C GLY A 508 2.68 31.88 4.49
N ILE A 509 3.93 31.39 4.48
CA ILE A 509 4.44 30.54 3.38
C ILE A 509 4.08 29.06 3.55
N LEU A 510 3.84 28.59 4.78
CA LEU A 510 3.63 27.18 5.06
C LEU A 510 2.17 26.78 4.84
N ASN A 511 1.94 25.99 3.78
CA ASN A 511 0.68 25.35 3.41
C ASN A 511 -0.56 26.27 3.53
N PRO A 512 -0.62 27.38 2.79
CA PRO A 512 -1.70 28.36 2.91
C PRO A 512 -3.08 27.74 2.62
N ASP A 513 -4.12 28.29 3.26
CA ASP A 513 -5.52 27.87 3.17
C ASP A 513 -5.80 26.41 3.57
N VAL A 514 -4.92 25.83 4.39
CA VAL A 514 -5.07 24.53 5.05
C VAL A 514 -5.16 24.76 6.55
N VAL A 515 -6.07 24.05 7.22
CA VAL A 515 -6.47 24.26 8.63
C VAL A 515 -7.18 25.60 8.85
N LEU A 516 -6.55 26.72 8.47
CA LEU A 516 -7.11 28.06 8.59
C LEU A 516 -7.20 28.71 7.21
N SER A 517 -8.35 29.31 6.89
CA SER A 517 -8.52 30.15 5.70
C SER A 517 -9.45 31.31 6.03
N ASN A 518 -9.25 32.42 5.33
CA ASN A 518 -10.18 33.55 5.33
C ASN A 518 -11.18 33.46 4.15
N ASP A 519 -11.07 32.44 3.30
CA ASP A 519 -11.98 32.21 2.18
C ASP A 519 -13.10 31.26 2.61
N PRO A 520 -14.33 31.75 2.84
CA PRO A 520 -15.44 30.93 3.33
C PRO A 520 -15.87 29.86 2.31
N GLN A 521 -15.45 29.98 1.04
CA GLN A 521 -15.82 29.07 -0.04
C GLN A 521 -14.67 28.18 -0.50
N ILE A 522 -13.53 28.13 0.22
CA ILE A 522 -12.37 27.35 -0.23
C ILE A 522 -12.68 25.85 -0.44
N HIS A 523 -13.61 25.29 0.36
CA HIS A 523 -14.08 23.90 0.26
C HIS A 523 -14.88 23.60 -1.03
N LEU A 524 -15.27 24.63 -1.79
CA LEU A 524 -15.97 24.50 -3.08
C LEU A 524 -15.07 24.81 -4.28
N LYS A 525 -13.80 25.14 -4.04
CA LYS A 525 -12.83 25.50 -5.08
C LYS A 525 -11.90 24.33 -5.38
N HIS A 526 -11.33 24.34 -6.58
CA HIS A 526 -10.33 23.35 -7.01
C HIS A 526 -10.79 21.89 -6.90
N LEU A 527 -12.09 21.66 -7.10
CA LEU A 527 -12.70 20.33 -7.13
C LEU A 527 -12.13 19.52 -8.29
N LYS A 528 -11.75 18.28 -8.00
CA LYS A 528 -11.03 17.38 -8.90
C LYS A 528 -11.98 16.77 -9.93
N PRO A 529 -11.70 16.92 -11.23
CA PRO A 529 -12.48 16.22 -12.25
C PRO A 529 -12.08 14.73 -12.27
N LEU A 530 -13.09 13.84 -12.43
CA LEU A 530 -12.92 12.38 -12.55
C LEU A 530 -13.50 11.85 -13.88
N PRO A 531 -12.99 12.32 -15.03
CA PRO A 531 -13.55 11.94 -16.32
C PRO A 531 -13.33 10.45 -16.61
N ALA A 532 -14.26 9.85 -17.35
CA ALA A 532 -14.13 8.48 -17.85
C ALA A 532 -12.87 8.33 -18.70
N ALA A 533 -12.23 7.17 -18.66
CA ALA A 533 -11.02 6.89 -19.41
C ALA A 533 -10.96 5.45 -19.91
N ASP A 534 -11.22 4.47 -19.04
CA ASP A 534 -11.26 3.06 -19.38
C ASP A 534 -11.96 2.29 -18.24
N GLU A 535 -12.85 1.36 -18.58
CA GLU A 535 -13.62 0.56 -17.59
C GLU A 535 -12.72 -0.11 -16.55
N ILE A 536 -11.48 -0.49 -16.91
CA ILE A 536 -10.49 -1.11 -16.00
C ILE A 536 -10.11 -0.17 -14.83
N ILE A 537 -10.13 1.14 -15.05
CA ILE A 537 -9.67 2.15 -14.08
C ILE A 537 -10.74 3.17 -13.68
N ASP A 538 -11.90 3.17 -14.33
CA ASP A 538 -12.92 4.20 -14.12
C ASP A 538 -13.47 4.23 -12.71
N LYS A 539 -13.43 3.10 -11.99
CA LYS A 539 -13.80 3.00 -10.56
C LYS A 539 -12.72 3.52 -9.60
N CYS A 540 -11.50 3.77 -10.07
CA CYS A 540 -10.41 4.27 -9.22
C CYS A 540 -10.79 5.60 -8.54
N ILE A 541 -10.55 5.68 -7.24
CA ILE A 541 -10.77 6.88 -6.41
C ILE A 541 -9.48 7.67 -6.13
N GLU A 542 -8.35 7.27 -6.74
CA GLU A 542 -7.05 7.96 -6.62
C GLU A 542 -6.48 8.03 -5.19
N CYS A 543 -6.80 7.07 -4.31
CA CYS A 543 -6.36 7.07 -2.90
C CYS A 543 -4.85 6.84 -2.67
N GLY A 544 -4.13 6.28 -3.65
CA GLY A 544 -2.68 6.06 -3.58
C GLY A 544 -2.22 4.80 -2.83
N PHE A 545 -3.11 3.94 -2.35
CA PHE A 545 -2.74 2.71 -1.62
C PHE A 545 -1.92 1.73 -2.46
N CYS A 546 -2.03 1.82 -3.79
CA CYS A 546 -1.30 1.01 -4.74
C CYS A 546 0.17 1.43 -4.95
N GLU A 547 0.57 2.63 -4.50
CA GLU A 547 1.89 3.17 -4.81
C GLU A 547 3.06 2.43 -4.14
N PRO A 548 3.01 2.03 -2.85
CA PRO A 548 4.13 1.39 -2.16
C PRO A 548 4.64 0.12 -2.84
N VAL A 549 3.77 -0.64 -3.50
CA VAL A 549 4.14 -1.90 -4.17
C VAL A 549 4.60 -1.73 -5.62
N CYS A 550 4.55 -0.51 -6.15
CA CYS A 550 4.87 -0.26 -7.55
C CYS A 550 6.39 -0.18 -7.77
N PRO A 551 6.96 -1.00 -8.69
CA PRO A 551 8.40 -1.00 -8.95
C PRO A 551 8.90 0.30 -9.59
N SER A 552 8.02 1.12 -10.18
CA SER A 552 8.38 2.41 -10.78
C SER A 552 8.18 3.61 -9.85
N LYS A 553 7.72 3.39 -8.59
CA LYS A 553 7.54 4.46 -7.61
C LYS A 553 8.90 5.13 -7.35
N GLY A 554 9.02 6.42 -7.67
CA GLY A 554 10.26 7.19 -7.52
C GLY A 554 11.12 7.23 -8.78
N LEU A 555 10.90 6.33 -9.74
CA LEU A 555 11.56 6.34 -11.06
C LEU A 555 10.77 7.16 -12.09
N THR A 556 9.49 6.82 -12.26
CA THR A 556 8.54 7.49 -13.17
C THR A 556 7.16 7.60 -12.48
N LEU A 557 6.07 7.23 -13.16
CA LEU A 557 4.72 7.30 -12.61
C LEU A 557 4.38 6.08 -11.75
N SER A 558 3.69 6.31 -10.64
CA SER A 558 3.00 5.29 -9.84
C SER A 558 1.69 4.83 -10.53
N PRO A 559 0.98 3.80 -10.04
CA PRO A 559 -0.29 3.38 -10.63
C PRO A 559 -1.39 4.46 -10.51
N ARG A 560 -1.46 5.18 -9.38
CA ARG A 560 -2.36 6.34 -9.23
C ARG A 560 -2.02 7.43 -10.24
N GLN A 561 -0.75 7.79 -10.35
CA GLN A 561 -0.30 8.84 -11.25
C GLN A 561 -0.58 8.47 -12.71
N ARG A 562 -0.38 7.21 -13.11
CA ARG A 562 -0.76 6.72 -14.45
C ARG A 562 -2.24 6.95 -14.75
N ILE A 563 -3.11 6.63 -13.79
CA ILE A 563 -4.56 6.80 -13.92
C ILE A 563 -4.91 8.28 -14.08
N VAL A 564 -4.35 9.16 -13.25
CA VAL A 564 -4.58 10.62 -13.32
C VAL A 564 -4.20 11.16 -14.70
N ILE A 565 -3.01 10.82 -15.20
CA ILE A 565 -2.54 11.30 -16.51
C ILE A 565 -3.36 10.70 -17.66
N TRP A 566 -3.70 9.40 -17.59
CA TRP A 566 -4.51 8.78 -18.63
C TRP A 566 -5.92 9.39 -18.70
N ARG A 567 -6.54 9.69 -17.55
CA ARG A 567 -7.81 10.42 -17.49
C ARG A 567 -7.74 11.79 -18.15
N ASP A 568 -6.68 12.54 -17.87
CA ASP A 568 -6.44 13.86 -18.48
C ASP A 568 -6.26 13.76 -20.01
N ILE A 569 -5.46 12.80 -20.48
CA ILE A 569 -5.29 12.53 -21.92
C ILE A 569 -6.64 12.22 -22.58
N GLN A 570 -7.44 11.33 -22.00
CA GLN A 570 -8.74 10.96 -22.57
C GLN A 570 -9.73 12.13 -22.55
N ALA A 571 -9.74 12.95 -21.49
CA ALA A 571 -10.57 14.14 -21.42
C ALA A 571 -10.18 15.18 -22.49
N LYS A 572 -8.89 15.46 -22.66
CA LYS A 572 -8.38 16.38 -23.67
C LYS A 572 -8.68 15.90 -25.09
N LYS A 573 -8.54 14.60 -25.37
CA LYS A 573 -8.93 14.01 -26.66
C LYS A 573 -10.41 14.22 -26.97
N ARG A 574 -11.29 13.96 -26.00
CA ARG A 574 -12.74 14.20 -26.18
C ARG A 574 -13.06 15.69 -26.41
N ALA A 575 -12.29 16.58 -25.80
CA ALA A 575 -12.40 18.02 -26.01
C ALA A 575 -11.75 18.51 -27.33
N GLY A 576 -11.17 17.63 -28.15
CA GLY A 576 -10.49 18.01 -29.39
C GLY A 576 -9.15 18.71 -29.20
N ALA A 577 -8.56 18.66 -28.00
CA ALA A 577 -7.24 19.25 -27.72
C ALA A 577 -6.10 18.34 -28.22
N ASP A 578 -5.00 18.95 -28.65
CA ASP A 578 -3.79 18.23 -29.01
C ASP A 578 -3.16 17.55 -27.78
N THR A 579 -2.97 16.24 -27.87
CA THR A 579 -2.42 15.40 -26.80
C THR A 579 -1.14 14.69 -27.21
N GLN A 580 -0.61 14.93 -28.42
CA GLN A 580 0.53 14.19 -28.97
C GLN A 580 1.75 14.20 -28.05
N LYS A 581 2.11 15.37 -27.50
CA LYS A 581 3.23 15.49 -26.55
C LYS A 581 2.99 14.72 -25.25
N LEU A 582 1.79 14.86 -24.66
CA LEU A 582 1.45 14.14 -23.42
C LEU A 582 1.42 12.63 -23.61
N GLU A 583 0.91 12.15 -24.75
CA GLU A 583 0.93 10.74 -25.10
C GLU A 583 2.35 10.21 -25.31
N HIS A 584 3.21 11.00 -25.96
CA HIS A 584 4.61 10.68 -26.14
C HIS A 584 5.33 10.52 -24.79
N ASP A 585 5.16 11.49 -23.88
CA ASP A 585 5.76 11.44 -22.55
C ASP A 585 5.17 10.29 -21.71
N TYR A 586 3.85 10.05 -21.82
CA TYR A 586 3.16 8.94 -21.15
C TYR A 586 3.60 7.56 -21.66
N HIS A 587 4.07 7.45 -22.90
CA HIS A 587 4.52 6.17 -23.45
C HIS A 587 5.65 5.57 -22.59
N TYR A 588 6.71 6.34 -22.32
CA TYR A 588 7.80 5.84 -21.46
C TYR A 588 7.40 5.79 -19.98
N GLN A 589 6.84 6.88 -19.46
CA GLN A 589 6.56 7.02 -18.03
C GLN A 589 5.37 6.17 -17.52
N GLY A 590 4.38 5.96 -18.38
CA GLY A 590 3.15 5.23 -18.07
C GLY A 590 3.17 3.78 -18.55
N ILE A 591 3.57 3.54 -19.79
CA ILE A 591 3.44 2.22 -20.44
C ILE A 591 4.73 1.40 -20.31
N GLU A 592 5.88 1.95 -20.71
CA GLU A 592 7.13 1.19 -20.71
C GLU A 592 7.60 0.92 -19.30
N THR A 593 7.64 1.88 -18.39
CA THR A 593 8.13 1.65 -17.02
C THR A 593 7.15 0.90 -16.11
N CYS A 594 6.04 0.36 -16.63
CA CYS A 594 5.16 -0.54 -15.89
C CYS A 594 5.54 -2.02 -16.09
N ALA A 595 5.75 -2.74 -14.99
CA ALA A 595 6.01 -4.18 -15.01
C ALA A 595 4.76 -5.03 -15.39
N ALA A 596 3.57 -4.44 -15.40
CA ALA A 596 2.29 -5.09 -15.74
C ALA A 596 1.99 -6.38 -14.93
N THR A 597 2.43 -6.42 -13.67
CA THR A 597 2.26 -7.55 -12.75
C THR A 597 0.89 -7.58 -12.07
N GLY A 598 0.19 -6.44 -11.99
CA GLY A 598 -1.11 -6.33 -11.32
C GLY A 598 -1.06 -6.35 -9.79
N LEU A 599 0.12 -6.26 -9.17
CA LEU A 599 0.24 -6.17 -7.71
C LEU A 599 -0.46 -4.94 -7.11
N CYS A 600 -0.65 -3.88 -7.91
CA CYS A 600 -1.43 -2.72 -7.51
C CYS A 600 -2.89 -3.07 -7.14
N ALA A 601 -3.47 -4.09 -7.77
CA ALA A 601 -4.85 -4.52 -7.52
C ALA A 601 -5.02 -5.13 -6.12
N GLN A 602 -4.02 -5.90 -5.66
CA GLN A 602 -4.03 -6.52 -4.32
C GLN A 602 -3.98 -5.50 -3.18
N ARG A 603 -3.49 -4.29 -3.46
CA ARG A 603 -3.47 -3.16 -2.51
C ARG A 603 -4.61 -2.17 -2.73
N CYS A 604 -5.34 -2.28 -3.84
CA CYS A 604 -6.37 -1.34 -4.20
C CYS A 604 -7.67 -1.72 -3.49
N PRO A 605 -8.29 -0.82 -2.71
CA PRO A 605 -9.57 -1.12 -2.06
C PRO A 605 -10.64 -1.56 -3.06
N VAL A 606 -10.69 -0.93 -4.25
CA VAL A 606 -11.69 -1.22 -5.30
C VAL A 606 -11.14 -2.09 -6.43
N GLY A 607 -10.04 -2.81 -6.21
CA GLY A 607 -9.55 -3.86 -7.12
C GLY A 607 -8.92 -3.37 -8.44
N ILE A 608 -8.50 -2.10 -8.55
CA ILE A 608 -7.99 -1.55 -9.81
C ILE A 608 -6.67 -2.18 -10.24
N ASN A 609 -6.67 -2.76 -11.45
CA ASN A 609 -5.49 -3.35 -12.07
C ASN A 609 -4.91 -2.49 -13.20
N THR A 610 -4.04 -1.53 -12.85
CA THR A 610 -3.30 -0.74 -13.85
C THR A 610 -2.40 -1.61 -14.74
N GLY A 611 -2.01 -2.80 -14.30
CA GLY A 611 -1.27 -3.76 -15.12
C GLY A 611 -2.08 -4.28 -16.32
N GLU A 612 -3.38 -4.49 -16.14
CA GLU A 612 -4.30 -4.84 -17.23
C GLU A 612 -4.50 -3.68 -18.20
N LEU A 613 -4.70 -2.45 -17.69
CA LEU A 613 -4.77 -1.26 -18.54
C LEU A 613 -3.52 -1.16 -19.41
N VAL A 614 -2.33 -1.30 -18.84
CA VAL A 614 -1.08 -1.22 -19.59
C VAL A 614 -0.97 -2.34 -20.64
N LYS A 615 -1.40 -3.56 -20.34
CA LYS A 615 -1.45 -4.65 -21.34
C LYS A 615 -2.42 -4.32 -22.49
N LYS A 616 -3.58 -3.73 -22.19
CA LYS A 616 -4.56 -3.25 -23.18
C LYS A 616 -3.93 -2.18 -24.09
N LEU A 617 -3.29 -1.17 -23.51
CA LEU A 617 -2.60 -0.11 -24.27
C LEU A 617 -1.45 -0.66 -25.12
N ARG A 618 -0.65 -1.61 -24.60
CA ARG A 618 0.39 -2.30 -25.38
C ARG A 618 -0.19 -3.08 -26.56
N SER A 619 -1.34 -3.74 -26.36
CA SER A 619 -2.03 -4.48 -27.43
C SER A 619 -2.52 -3.56 -28.54
N GLN A 620 -3.07 -2.40 -28.18
CA GLN A 620 -3.48 -1.38 -29.17
C GLN A 620 -2.29 -0.82 -29.96
N ALA A 621 -1.12 -0.71 -29.34
CA ALA A 621 0.12 -0.25 -29.98
C ALA A 621 0.91 -1.36 -30.69
N ALA A 622 0.48 -2.63 -30.64
CA ALA A 622 1.25 -3.76 -31.12
C ALA A 622 1.28 -3.85 -32.66
N THR A 623 2.45 -3.61 -33.27
CA THR A 623 2.60 -3.57 -34.74
C THR A 623 3.20 -4.84 -35.36
N HIS A 624 3.88 -5.70 -34.58
CA HIS A 624 4.65 -6.84 -35.09
C HIS A 624 3.88 -8.19 -35.09
N GLY A 625 2.56 -8.17 -35.38
CA GLY A 625 1.72 -9.36 -35.32
C GLY A 625 2.18 -10.53 -36.19
N LYS A 626 2.71 -10.27 -37.40
CA LYS A 626 3.24 -11.33 -38.29
C LYS A 626 4.43 -12.07 -37.67
N THR A 627 5.34 -11.33 -37.04
CA THR A 627 6.51 -11.87 -36.34
C THR A 627 6.08 -12.67 -35.12
N ALA A 628 5.11 -12.17 -34.34
CA ALA A 628 4.54 -12.89 -33.20
C ALA A 628 3.91 -14.23 -33.63
N THR A 629 3.12 -14.22 -34.72
CA THR A 629 2.55 -15.45 -35.30
C THR A 629 3.63 -16.43 -35.77
N TRP A 630 4.68 -15.94 -36.44
CA TRP A 630 5.78 -16.79 -36.86
C TRP A 630 6.49 -17.43 -35.67
N LEU A 631 6.79 -16.64 -34.62
CA LEU A 631 7.42 -17.13 -33.39
C LEU A 631 6.53 -18.15 -32.66
N ALA A 632 5.22 -17.93 -32.59
CA ALA A 632 4.29 -18.86 -31.96
C ALA A 632 4.22 -20.20 -32.71
N ARG A 633 4.13 -20.16 -34.04
CA ARG A 633 4.10 -21.37 -34.89
C ARG A 633 5.42 -22.12 -34.95
N ASN A 634 6.54 -21.40 -34.85
CA ASN A 634 7.90 -21.96 -34.93
C ASN A 634 8.62 -21.90 -33.58
N PHE A 635 7.88 -22.11 -32.48
CA PHE A 635 8.38 -21.85 -31.13
C PHE A 635 9.62 -22.68 -30.77
N LYS A 636 9.69 -23.94 -31.22
CA LYS A 636 10.89 -24.78 -31.08
C LYS A 636 12.13 -24.12 -31.67
N THR A 637 12.02 -23.58 -32.89
CA THR A 637 13.11 -22.86 -33.57
C THR A 637 13.48 -21.59 -32.81
N ALA A 638 12.49 -20.88 -32.26
CA ALA A 638 12.73 -19.70 -31.43
C ALA A 638 13.52 -20.03 -30.15
N LEU A 639 13.20 -21.14 -29.46
CA LEU A 639 13.96 -21.59 -28.29
C LEU A 639 15.39 -21.99 -28.65
N LEU A 640 15.60 -22.68 -29.78
CA LEU A 640 16.94 -23.01 -30.26
C LEU A 640 17.78 -21.76 -30.54
N GLY A 641 17.18 -20.74 -31.16
CA GLY A 641 17.83 -19.44 -31.38
C GLY A 641 18.19 -18.74 -30.06
N ALA A 642 17.31 -18.79 -29.06
CA ALA A 642 17.56 -18.23 -27.74
C ALA A 642 18.71 -18.96 -27.01
N ARG A 643 18.74 -20.30 -27.04
CA ARG A 643 19.87 -21.10 -26.51
C ARG A 643 21.17 -20.77 -27.22
N PHE A 644 21.16 -20.68 -28.56
CA PHE A 644 22.33 -20.31 -29.34
C PHE A 644 22.86 -18.91 -28.96
N THR A 645 21.96 -17.96 -28.71
CA THR A 645 22.33 -16.61 -28.27
C THR A 645 23.05 -16.66 -26.91
N LEU A 646 22.57 -17.47 -25.97
CA LEU A 646 23.23 -17.69 -24.69
C LEU A 646 24.58 -18.41 -24.84
N HIS A 647 24.70 -19.38 -25.76
CA HIS A 647 26.00 -19.99 -26.09
C HIS A 647 27.01 -18.96 -26.59
N ALA A 648 26.60 -18.10 -27.53
CA ALA A 648 27.46 -17.04 -28.05
C ALA A 648 27.87 -16.04 -26.95
N ALA A 649 26.92 -15.64 -26.10
CA ALA A 649 27.18 -14.75 -24.96
C ALA A 649 28.14 -15.39 -23.94
N ASN A 650 27.98 -16.68 -23.62
CA ASN A 650 28.88 -17.38 -22.71
C ASN A 650 30.28 -17.56 -23.32
N GLY A 651 30.38 -17.84 -24.63
CA GLY A 651 31.67 -17.86 -25.34
C GLY A 651 32.37 -16.49 -25.31
N ALA A 652 31.63 -15.41 -25.56
CA ALA A 652 32.15 -14.04 -25.44
C ALA A 652 32.61 -13.72 -24.02
N ARG A 653 31.91 -14.21 -22.99
CA ARG A 653 32.31 -14.07 -21.58
C ARG A 653 33.65 -14.77 -21.31
N MET A 654 33.83 -15.98 -21.81
CA MET A 654 35.07 -16.74 -21.65
C MET A 654 36.26 -16.05 -22.34
N LEU A 655 36.04 -15.39 -23.49
CA LEU A 655 37.09 -14.69 -24.23
C LEU A 655 37.42 -13.30 -23.68
N LEU A 656 36.40 -12.50 -23.36
CA LEU A 656 36.55 -11.08 -23.00
C LEU A 656 36.62 -10.84 -21.48
N GLY A 657 36.13 -11.79 -20.68
CA GLY A 657 35.87 -11.62 -19.25
C GLY A 657 34.57 -10.86 -18.96
N ALA A 658 33.94 -11.19 -17.82
CA ALA A 658 32.63 -10.64 -17.43
C ALA A 658 32.56 -9.10 -17.34
N PRO A 659 33.55 -8.38 -16.77
CA PRO A 659 33.47 -6.91 -16.66
C PRO A 659 33.50 -6.20 -18.01
N ARG A 660 34.34 -6.67 -18.95
CA ARG A 660 34.45 -6.09 -20.29
C ARG A 660 33.19 -6.34 -21.12
N LEU A 661 32.64 -7.56 -21.06
CA LEU A 661 31.41 -7.90 -21.76
C LEU A 661 30.21 -7.09 -21.24
N THR A 662 30.10 -6.89 -19.93
CA THR A 662 29.06 -6.04 -19.33
C THR A 662 29.13 -4.61 -19.88
N LYS A 663 30.32 -4.00 -19.90
CA LYS A 663 30.52 -2.63 -20.42
C LYS A 663 30.22 -2.51 -21.91
N LEU A 664 30.71 -3.47 -22.71
CA LEU A 664 30.49 -3.50 -24.16
C LEU A 664 29.00 -3.67 -24.50
N SER A 665 28.34 -4.65 -23.89
CA SER A 665 26.92 -4.92 -24.12
C SER A 665 26.02 -3.78 -23.61
N ALA A 666 26.36 -3.12 -22.50
CA ALA A 666 25.64 -1.92 -22.06
C ALA A 666 25.75 -0.77 -23.07
N THR A 667 26.93 -0.58 -23.67
CA THR A 667 27.15 0.43 -24.71
C THR A 667 26.33 0.12 -25.98
N LEU A 668 26.34 -1.15 -26.42
CA LEU A 668 25.54 -1.60 -27.55
C LEU A 668 24.04 -1.51 -27.26
N SER A 669 23.61 -1.86 -26.06
CA SER A 669 22.22 -1.75 -25.62
C SER A 669 21.75 -0.30 -25.70
N LYS A 670 22.51 0.63 -25.14
CA LYS A 670 22.23 2.07 -25.21
C LYS A 670 22.19 2.58 -26.66
N ALA A 671 23.17 2.21 -27.48
CA ALA A 671 23.22 2.59 -28.89
C ALA A 671 22.03 2.04 -29.71
N SER A 672 21.50 0.88 -29.30
CA SER A 672 20.35 0.22 -29.94
C SER A 672 19.00 0.64 -29.35
N ALA A 673 18.96 1.61 -28.44
CA ALA A 673 17.78 1.97 -27.66
C ALA A 673 17.10 0.76 -26.97
N GLY A 674 17.91 -0.11 -26.38
CA GLY A 674 17.45 -1.30 -25.64
C GLY A 674 17.04 -2.50 -26.49
N ARG A 675 17.18 -2.44 -27.83
CA ARG A 675 16.88 -3.60 -28.71
C ARG A 675 17.85 -4.76 -28.51
N ILE A 676 19.11 -4.46 -28.20
CA ILE A 676 20.11 -5.43 -27.78
C ILE A 676 20.11 -5.46 -26.25
N PRO A 677 19.80 -6.60 -25.61
CA PRO A 677 19.86 -6.72 -24.17
C PRO A 677 21.27 -6.49 -23.63
N GLN A 678 21.36 -5.82 -22.49
CA GLN A 678 22.60 -5.76 -21.74
C GLN A 678 22.93 -7.16 -21.17
N TRP A 679 24.19 -7.57 -21.26
CA TRP A 679 24.70 -8.74 -20.55
C TRP A 679 25.09 -8.33 -19.13
N ILE A 680 24.69 -9.15 -18.14
CA ILE A 680 25.01 -8.97 -16.73
C ILE A 680 25.60 -10.26 -16.15
N PRO A 681 26.44 -10.19 -15.09
CA PRO A 681 27.04 -11.36 -14.46
C PRO A 681 26.06 -12.47 -14.06
N ALA A 682 24.86 -12.10 -13.62
CA ALA A 682 23.78 -13.02 -13.27
C ALA A 682 23.08 -13.67 -14.48
N MET A 683 23.53 -13.42 -15.71
CA MET A 683 22.95 -14.05 -16.89
C MET A 683 23.14 -15.57 -16.87
N PRO A 684 22.09 -16.34 -17.17
CA PRO A 684 22.16 -17.79 -17.21
C PRO A 684 23.07 -18.29 -18.33
N GLN A 685 23.70 -19.44 -18.11
CA GLN A 685 24.30 -20.21 -19.19
C GLN A 685 23.20 -20.82 -20.09
N PRO A 686 23.52 -21.20 -21.34
CA PRO A 686 22.59 -21.98 -22.16
C PRO A 686 22.29 -23.33 -21.50
N GLU A 687 21.02 -23.71 -21.47
CA GLU A 687 20.61 -25.06 -21.04
C GLU A 687 21.03 -26.11 -22.07
N GLN A 688 21.39 -27.30 -21.58
CA GLN A 688 21.73 -28.44 -22.44
C GLN A 688 20.50 -29.00 -23.15
N ALA A 689 20.74 -29.77 -24.22
CA ALA A 689 19.65 -30.48 -24.90
C ALA A 689 19.00 -31.49 -23.96
N ILE A 690 17.71 -31.28 -23.66
CA ILE A 690 16.96 -32.08 -22.70
C ILE A 690 16.73 -33.49 -23.26
N ARG A 691 17.08 -34.51 -22.48
CA ARG A 691 16.78 -35.92 -22.80
C ARG A 691 15.50 -36.35 -22.10
N PHE A 692 14.39 -36.35 -22.84
CA PHE A 692 13.13 -36.90 -22.36
C PHE A 692 13.22 -38.42 -22.31
N THR A 693 13.11 -38.99 -21.12
CA THR A 693 13.09 -40.45 -20.94
C THR A 693 11.65 -40.94 -21.09
N PRO A 694 11.37 -42.02 -21.86
CA PRO A 694 10.03 -42.59 -21.94
C PRO A 694 9.52 -43.03 -20.56
N ALA A 695 8.20 -43.00 -20.39
CA ALA A 695 7.57 -43.58 -19.21
C ALA A 695 7.87 -45.09 -19.15
N VAL A 696 8.21 -45.58 -17.97
CA VAL A 696 8.36 -47.02 -17.71
C VAL A 696 7.06 -47.52 -17.08
N GLU A 697 6.60 -48.73 -17.37
CA GLU A 697 5.49 -49.30 -16.59
C GLU A 697 6.04 -49.78 -15.24
N ASP A 698 5.81 -48.99 -14.19
CA ASP A 698 6.11 -49.35 -12.80
C ASP A 698 4.97 -48.91 -11.86
N GLN A 699 5.03 -49.29 -10.59
CA GLN A 699 3.98 -49.00 -9.60
C GLN A 699 4.09 -47.60 -8.96
N ARG A 700 5.04 -46.75 -9.38
CA ARG A 700 5.19 -45.43 -8.78
C ARG A 700 4.04 -44.51 -9.20
N PRO A 701 3.56 -43.63 -8.30
CA PRO A 701 2.65 -42.57 -8.70
C PRO A 701 3.30 -41.69 -9.76
N ARG A 702 2.53 -41.26 -10.76
CA ARG A 702 3.02 -40.41 -11.86
C ARG A 702 2.83 -38.94 -11.53
N VAL A 703 3.73 -38.11 -12.03
CA VAL A 703 3.60 -36.64 -12.04
C VAL A 703 3.99 -36.14 -13.42
N VAL A 704 3.17 -35.25 -13.99
CA VAL A 704 3.53 -34.57 -15.24
C VAL A 704 4.40 -33.37 -14.91
N TYR A 705 5.65 -33.36 -15.37
CA TYR A 705 6.55 -32.22 -15.22
C TYR A 705 6.52 -31.31 -16.45
N LEU A 706 5.87 -30.16 -16.29
CA LEU A 706 5.97 -29.03 -17.19
C LEU A 706 7.20 -28.17 -16.86
N ALA A 707 8.33 -28.46 -17.51
CA ALA A 707 9.45 -27.53 -17.57
C ALA A 707 9.10 -26.32 -18.45
N ALA A 708 9.10 -25.14 -17.85
CA ALA A 708 8.78 -23.88 -18.51
C ALA A 708 9.78 -23.57 -19.63
N CYS A 709 9.34 -22.82 -20.64
CA CYS A 709 10.20 -22.49 -21.79
C CYS A 709 11.50 -21.78 -21.39
N VAL A 710 11.48 -20.97 -20.33
CA VAL A 710 12.67 -20.32 -19.77
C VAL A 710 13.62 -21.33 -19.14
N SER A 711 13.13 -22.29 -18.35
CA SER A 711 13.96 -23.37 -17.75
C SER A 711 14.59 -24.27 -18.82
N ARG A 712 13.95 -24.41 -19.98
CA ARG A 712 14.49 -25.17 -21.11
C ARG A 712 15.53 -24.41 -21.93
N VAL A 713 15.77 -23.14 -21.64
CA VAL A 713 16.71 -22.29 -22.38
C VAL A 713 17.83 -21.77 -21.46
N MET A 714 17.50 -21.46 -20.22
CA MET A 714 18.35 -20.79 -19.24
C MET A 714 18.78 -21.78 -18.15
N GLY A 715 19.99 -22.32 -18.27
CA GLY A 715 20.66 -23.10 -17.22
C GLY A 715 21.22 -22.20 -16.10
N PRO A 716 21.94 -22.77 -15.11
CA PRO A 716 22.61 -22.02 -14.03
C PRO A 716 23.51 -20.90 -14.56
N ALA A 717 23.63 -19.79 -13.85
CA ALA A 717 24.63 -18.78 -14.21
C ALA A 717 26.02 -19.30 -13.84
N ALA A 718 27.05 -18.74 -14.49
CA ALA A 718 28.41 -19.24 -14.33
C ALA A 718 29.01 -19.03 -12.93
N GLY A 719 28.42 -18.13 -12.14
CA GLY A 719 28.83 -17.88 -10.76
C GLY A 719 27.99 -18.63 -9.72
N ASP A 720 26.95 -19.35 -10.13
CA ASP A 720 26.04 -20.06 -9.22
C ASP A 720 26.80 -21.19 -8.52
N ARG A 721 26.52 -21.41 -7.23
CA ARG A 721 27.16 -22.51 -6.48
C ARG A 721 26.70 -23.87 -6.98
N GLU A 722 25.44 -23.95 -7.36
CA GLU A 722 24.84 -25.15 -7.93
C GLU A 722 24.86 -25.05 -9.46
N GLN A 723 25.50 -26.02 -10.11
CA GLN A 723 25.62 -26.08 -11.56
C GLN A 723 24.69 -27.13 -12.20
N THR A 724 23.93 -27.87 -11.38
CA THR A 724 22.86 -28.75 -11.88
C THR A 724 21.71 -27.90 -12.44
N SER A 725 21.15 -28.29 -13.59
CA SER A 725 19.98 -27.60 -14.16
C SER A 725 18.76 -27.66 -13.24
N LEU A 726 17.87 -26.66 -13.33
CA LEU A 726 16.62 -26.67 -12.57
C LEU A 726 15.76 -27.88 -12.96
N LEU A 727 15.81 -28.27 -14.24
CA LEU A 727 15.08 -29.40 -14.75
C LEU A 727 15.53 -30.70 -14.09
N ASP A 728 16.83 -30.97 -14.08
CA ASP A 728 17.37 -32.20 -13.50
C ASP A 728 17.20 -32.21 -11.98
N LYS A 729 17.38 -31.06 -11.32
CA LYS A 729 17.16 -30.93 -9.88
C LYS A 729 15.68 -31.18 -9.51
N THR A 730 14.75 -30.63 -10.27
CA THR A 730 13.31 -30.86 -10.08
C THR A 730 12.96 -32.33 -10.28
N ARG A 731 13.43 -32.93 -11.37
CA ARG A 731 13.23 -34.36 -11.63
C ARG A 731 13.77 -35.21 -10.48
N GLY A 732 15.00 -34.94 -10.03
CA GLY A 732 15.63 -35.63 -8.91
C GLY A 732 14.82 -35.52 -7.62
N LEU A 733 14.28 -34.34 -7.30
CA LEU A 733 13.42 -34.14 -6.13
C LEU A 733 12.12 -34.95 -6.21
N LEU A 734 11.47 -34.96 -7.37
CA LEU A 734 10.23 -35.72 -7.60
C LEU A 734 10.48 -37.24 -7.52
N GLU A 735 11.55 -37.72 -8.15
CA GLU A 735 11.97 -39.13 -8.08
C GLU A 735 12.36 -39.54 -6.65
N LYS A 736 13.04 -38.66 -5.91
CA LYS A 736 13.38 -38.85 -4.48
C LYS A 736 12.13 -38.99 -3.61
N ALA A 737 11.04 -38.29 -3.95
CA ALA A 737 9.75 -38.43 -3.28
C ALA A 737 8.93 -39.65 -3.76
N GLY A 738 9.50 -40.48 -4.65
CA GLY A 738 8.89 -41.73 -5.11
C GLY A 738 7.99 -41.59 -6.34
N TYR A 739 8.00 -40.43 -7.02
CA TYR A 739 7.22 -40.26 -8.24
C TYR A 739 7.96 -40.78 -9.49
N GLN A 740 7.19 -41.22 -10.48
CA GLN A 740 7.63 -41.33 -11.85
C GLN A 740 7.34 -40.00 -12.58
N VAL A 741 8.38 -39.39 -13.15
CA VAL A 741 8.26 -38.11 -13.86
C VAL A 741 7.92 -38.35 -15.33
N ILE A 742 6.85 -37.71 -15.79
CA ILE A 742 6.32 -37.78 -17.15
C ILE A 742 6.46 -36.40 -17.80
N PHE A 743 6.94 -36.34 -19.03
CA PHE A 743 7.01 -35.09 -19.80
C PHE A 743 5.94 -35.06 -20.89
N PRO A 744 5.36 -33.90 -21.20
CA PRO A 744 4.42 -33.77 -22.32
C PRO A 744 5.14 -33.95 -23.67
N ASP A 745 4.45 -34.55 -24.64
CA ASP A 745 4.95 -34.69 -26.00
C ASP A 745 5.26 -33.31 -26.62
N ASN A 746 6.28 -33.24 -27.48
CA ASN A 746 6.67 -32.03 -28.21
C ASN A 746 6.96 -30.82 -27.31
N GLN A 747 7.47 -31.05 -26.10
CA GLN A 747 7.63 -30.00 -25.09
C GLN A 747 8.37 -28.75 -25.58
N ASP A 748 9.41 -28.89 -26.42
CA ASP A 748 10.13 -27.75 -27.01
C ASP A 748 9.25 -26.80 -27.83
N SER A 749 8.12 -27.28 -28.36
CA SER A 749 7.15 -26.43 -29.06
C SER A 749 6.15 -25.77 -28.11
N LEU A 750 5.99 -26.24 -26.87
CA LEU A 750 4.92 -25.78 -25.97
C LEU A 750 5.30 -24.53 -25.19
N CYS A 751 4.33 -23.64 -24.95
CA CYS A 751 4.48 -22.41 -24.15
C CYS A 751 3.18 -22.08 -23.45
N CYS A 752 3.24 -21.49 -22.25
CA CYS A 752 2.04 -20.97 -21.55
C CYS A 752 1.46 -19.70 -22.20
N GLY A 753 2.12 -19.12 -23.21
CA GLY A 753 1.70 -17.90 -23.88
C GLY A 753 2.08 -16.59 -23.18
N GLN A 754 2.67 -16.65 -21.98
CA GLN A 754 3.02 -15.47 -21.18
C GLN A 754 3.88 -14.42 -21.91
N PRO A 755 4.93 -14.79 -22.70
CA PRO A 755 5.73 -13.80 -23.43
C PRO A 755 4.89 -12.98 -24.43
N PHE A 756 3.96 -13.62 -25.13
CA PHE A 756 3.07 -12.98 -26.09
C PHE A 756 2.05 -12.06 -25.40
N ALA A 757 1.42 -12.54 -24.32
CA ALA A 757 0.45 -11.77 -23.55
C ALA A 757 1.06 -10.48 -22.98
N SER A 758 2.30 -10.55 -22.48
CA SER A 758 2.99 -9.39 -21.89
C SER A 758 3.27 -8.24 -22.88
N LYS A 759 3.35 -8.56 -24.17
CA LYS A 759 3.60 -7.63 -25.29
C LYS A 759 2.34 -7.24 -26.06
N GLY A 760 1.16 -7.72 -25.61
CA GLY A 760 -0.12 -7.38 -26.24
C GLY A 760 -0.54 -8.27 -27.42
N TYR A 761 0.12 -9.41 -27.64
CA TYR A 761 -0.22 -10.39 -28.67
C TYR A 761 -1.15 -11.47 -28.11
N ASN A 762 -2.38 -11.08 -27.74
CA ASN A 762 -3.32 -11.92 -27.00
C ASN A 762 -3.71 -13.20 -27.76
N GLN A 763 -3.99 -13.11 -29.07
CA GLN A 763 -4.36 -14.28 -29.87
C GLN A 763 -3.26 -15.36 -29.84
N GLN A 764 -2.00 -14.98 -30.09
CA GLN A 764 -0.86 -15.89 -30.07
C GLN A 764 -0.63 -16.45 -28.67
N ALA A 765 -0.85 -15.65 -27.63
CA ALA A 765 -0.77 -16.09 -26.26
C ALA A 765 -1.80 -17.19 -25.95
N ASP A 766 -3.05 -17.01 -26.40
CA ASP A 766 -4.12 -17.96 -26.17
C ASP A 766 -3.96 -19.22 -27.04
N ASP A 767 -3.55 -19.09 -28.30
CA ASP A 767 -3.25 -20.23 -29.18
C ASP A 767 -2.20 -21.16 -28.55
N LYS A 768 -1.08 -20.59 -28.06
CA LYS A 768 -0.03 -21.36 -27.38
C LYS A 768 -0.51 -21.98 -26.07
N ARG A 769 -1.30 -21.23 -25.29
CA ARG A 769 -1.89 -21.72 -24.04
C ARG A 769 -2.80 -22.92 -24.30
N GLN A 770 -3.67 -22.87 -25.32
CA GLN A 770 -4.55 -23.99 -25.67
C GLN A 770 -3.76 -25.21 -26.17
N GLU A 771 -2.74 -25.00 -27.00
CA GLU A 771 -1.84 -26.07 -27.45
C GLU A 771 -1.15 -26.78 -26.25
N LEU A 772 -0.67 -26.00 -25.28
CA LEU A 772 -0.07 -26.55 -24.06
C LEU A 772 -1.11 -27.28 -23.19
N LEU A 773 -2.30 -26.72 -22.97
CA LEU A 773 -3.36 -27.39 -22.19
C LEU A 773 -3.77 -28.73 -22.82
N ALA A 774 -3.87 -28.81 -24.15
CA ALA A 774 -4.14 -30.06 -24.84
C ALA A 774 -3.03 -31.12 -24.63
N ALA A 775 -1.76 -30.70 -24.71
CA ALA A 775 -0.62 -31.58 -24.45
C ALA A 775 -0.57 -32.05 -22.99
N LEU A 776 -0.88 -31.17 -22.04
CA LEU A 776 -0.96 -31.50 -20.62
C LEU A 776 -2.10 -32.47 -20.33
N SER A 777 -3.28 -32.25 -20.91
CA SER A 777 -4.41 -33.17 -20.77
C SER A 777 -4.08 -34.57 -21.28
N LYS A 778 -3.31 -34.69 -22.35
CA LYS A 778 -2.84 -35.99 -22.84
C LYS A 778 -1.83 -36.61 -21.86
N ALA A 779 -0.82 -35.84 -21.44
CA ALA A 779 0.24 -36.31 -20.57
C ALA A 779 -0.26 -36.74 -19.18
N SER A 780 -1.29 -36.05 -18.66
CA SER A 780 -1.91 -36.32 -17.36
C SER A 780 -3.02 -37.37 -17.41
N ARG A 781 -3.21 -38.05 -18.55
CA ARG A 781 -4.29 -39.04 -18.76
C ARG A 781 -5.68 -38.46 -18.46
N GLY A 782 -5.92 -37.23 -18.91
CA GLY A 782 -7.18 -36.52 -18.72
C GLY A 782 -7.34 -35.88 -17.33
N GLY A 783 -6.23 -35.65 -16.61
CA GLY A 783 -6.22 -35.03 -15.27
C GLY A 783 -6.03 -36.01 -14.11
N LEU A 784 -5.78 -37.30 -14.38
CA LEU A 784 -5.52 -38.29 -13.34
C LEU A 784 -4.17 -38.10 -12.63
N ASP A 785 -3.17 -37.60 -13.37
CA ASP A 785 -1.85 -37.32 -12.83
C ASP A 785 -1.70 -35.82 -12.53
N PRO A 786 -1.19 -35.43 -11.34
CA PRO A 786 -0.96 -34.03 -11.02
C PRO A 786 0.12 -33.43 -11.92
N ILE A 787 -0.03 -32.14 -12.25
CA ILE A 787 0.88 -31.43 -13.16
C ILE A 787 1.71 -30.44 -12.34
N TYR A 788 3.01 -30.70 -12.26
CA TYR A 788 4.00 -29.80 -11.67
C TYR A 788 4.57 -28.85 -12.73
N CYS A 789 4.51 -27.54 -12.49
CA CYS A 789 5.26 -26.56 -13.26
C CYS A 789 6.37 -25.94 -12.42
N ASP A 790 7.59 -25.86 -12.96
CA ASP A 790 8.78 -25.35 -12.26
C ASP A 790 8.81 -23.83 -12.08
N THR A 791 7.85 -23.10 -12.62
CA THR A 791 7.77 -21.64 -12.46
C THR A 791 6.34 -21.18 -12.17
N SER A 792 6.16 -20.40 -11.10
CA SER A 792 4.85 -19.84 -10.76
C SER A 792 4.22 -18.94 -11.83
N PRO A 793 4.97 -18.17 -12.66
CA PRO A 793 4.37 -17.38 -13.74
C PRO A 793 3.65 -18.22 -14.79
N CYS A 794 4.18 -19.39 -15.15
CA CYS A 794 3.52 -20.28 -16.11
C CYS A 794 2.26 -20.90 -15.50
N THR A 795 2.30 -21.34 -14.24
CA THR A 795 1.13 -21.86 -13.53
C THR A 795 0.02 -20.81 -13.47
N LEU A 796 0.34 -19.58 -13.06
CA LEU A 796 -0.64 -18.49 -13.02
C LEU A 796 -1.30 -18.26 -14.39
N ARG A 797 -0.50 -18.21 -15.46
CA ARG A 797 -1.03 -18.00 -16.81
C ARG A 797 -1.93 -19.15 -17.28
N LEU A 798 -1.64 -20.38 -16.87
CA LEU A 798 -2.45 -21.54 -17.25
C LEU A 798 -3.78 -21.61 -16.48
N LEU A 799 -3.77 -21.18 -15.22
CA LEU A 799 -4.98 -21.13 -14.38
C LEU A 799 -5.91 -19.96 -14.73
N GLN A 800 -5.39 -18.88 -15.33
CA GLN A 800 -6.22 -17.79 -15.86
C GLN A 800 -7.24 -18.34 -16.85
N ASP A 801 -8.53 -18.11 -16.57
CA ASP A 801 -9.68 -18.54 -17.38
C ASP A 801 -9.67 -20.03 -17.76
N LEU A 802 -9.10 -20.90 -16.90
CA LEU A 802 -9.09 -22.33 -17.14
C LEU A 802 -10.49 -22.92 -16.95
N LYS A 803 -11.09 -23.37 -18.06
CA LYS A 803 -12.43 -23.98 -18.05
C LYS A 803 -12.41 -25.47 -17.69
N ASP A 804 -11.30 -26.17 -17.96
CA ASP A 804 -11.18 -27.59 -17.68
C ASP A 804 -10.69 -27.81 -16.25
N THR A 805 -11.65 -28.06 -15.34
CA THR A 805 -11.37 -28.28 -13.91
C THR A 805 -10.71 -29.62 -13.60
N ARG A 806 -10.53 -30.50 -14.59
CA ARG A 806 -9.86 -31.80 -14.40
C ARG A 806 -8.34 -31.67 -14.32
N LEU A 807 -7.76 -30.61 -14.88
CA LEU A 807 -6.31 -30.42 -14.89
C LEU A 807 -5.83 -29.81 -13.59
N ASP A 808 -5.17 -30.64 -12.77
CA ASP A 808 -4.65 -30.21 -11.47
C ASP A 808 -3.22 -29.66 -11.61
N LEU A 809 -3.13 -28.33 -11.73
CA LEU A 809 -1.89 -27.58 -12.00
C LEU A 809 -1.31 -26.98 -10.73
N TYR A 810 -0.05 -27.28 -10.47
CA TYR A 810 0.68 -26.82 -9.31
C TYR A 810 1.91 -25.99 -9.69
N ASP A 811 2.13 -24.91 -8.95
CA ASP A 811 3.43 -24.26 -8.91
C ASP A 811 4.36 -25.00 -7.91
N PRO A 812 5.66 -24.64 -7.84
CA PRO A 812 6.59 -25.34 -6.98
C PRO A 812 6.15 -25.36 -5.51
N VAL A 813 5.64 -24.24 -5.01
CA VAL A 813 5.25 -24.05 -3.61
C VAL A 813 4.08 -24.95 -3.25
N ARG A 814 2.98 -24.85 -4.01
CA ARG A 814 1.78 -25.64 -3.73
C ARG A 814 2.07 -27.13 -3.84
N PHE A 815 2.82 -27.56 -4.86
CA PHE A 815 3.12 -28.99 -5.03
C PHE A 815 3.95 -29.55 -3.87
N ILE A 816 5.02 -28.84 -3.47
CA ILE A 816 5.86 -29.28 -2.35
C ILE A 816 4.99 -29.41 -1.08
N ARG A 817 4.18 -28.39 -0.80
CA ARG A 817 3.29 -28.34 0.37
C ARG A 817 2.26 -29.47 0.38
N THR A 818 1.63 -29.78 -0.75
CA THR A 818 0.50 -30.74 -0.79
C THR A 818 0.92 -32.18 -1.06
N HIS A 819 2.01 -32.41 -1.79
CA HIS A 819 2.37 -33.75 -2.31
C HIS A 819 3.71 -34.28 -1.81
N LEU A 820 4.58 -33.43 -1.26
CA LEU A 820 5.94 -33.84 -0.88
C LEU A 820 6.22 -33.82 0.63
N LEU A 821 5.48 -33.04 1.43
CA LEU A 821 5.71 -32.96 2.88
C LEU A 821 5.55 -34.31 3.61
N ASP A 822 4.59 -35.14 3.19
CA ASP A 822 4.36 -36.48 3.73
C ASP A 822 5.41 -37.50 3.27
N LYS A 823 6.15 -37.23 2.19
CA LYS A 823 7.13 -38.14 1.55
C LYS A 823 8.59 -37.81 1.84
N LEU A 824 8.86 -36.59 2.30
CA LEU A 824 10.21 -36.11 2.58
C LEU A 824 10.40 -35.83 4.08
N THR A 825 11.61 -36.09 4.56
CA THR A 825 12.08 -35.66 5.89
C THR A 825 12.96 -34.44 5.70
N PHE A 826 12.56 -33.31 6.29
CA PHE A 826 13.29 -32.04 6.26
C PHE A 826 14.32 -31.98 7.40
N THR A 827 15.51 -31.50 7.10
CA THR A 827 16.57 -31.22 8.08
C THR A 827 17.08 -29.80 7.81
N PRO A 828 16.57 -28.78 8.53
CA PRO A 828 16.84 -27.39 8.19
C PRO A 828 18.32 -27.04 8.34
N GLN A 829 18.82 -26.24 7.40
CA GLN A 829 20.18 -25.70 7.45
C GLN A 829 20.27 -24.48 8.37
N GLN A 830 21.49 -24.08 8.74
CA GLN A 830 21.74 -22.94 9.63
C GLN A 830 21.95 -21.64 8.86
N GLU A 831 22.33 -21.74 7.59
CA GLU A 831 22.66 -20.62 6.74
C GLU A 831 21.45 -19.71 6.49
N PRO A 832 21.60 -18.39 6.64
CA PRO A 832 20.54 -17.43 6.37
C PRO A 832 20.20 -17.38 4.89
N ILE A 833 18.90 -17.47 4.59
CA ILE A 833 18.36 -17.42 3.23
C ILE A 833 17.44 -16.21 3.06
N ALA A 834 17.56 -15.54 1.92
CA ALA A 834 16.60 -14.49 1.54
C ALA A 834 15.43 -15.10 0.76
N VAL A 835 14.20 -14.65 0.99
CA VAL A 835 12.99 -15.13 0.28
C VAL A 835 12.36 -13.99 -0.49
N HIS A 836 12.31 -14.11 -1.82
CA HIS A 836 11.50 -13.21 -2.64
C HIS A 836 10.19 -13.90 -3.05
N VAL A 837 9.07 -13.37 -2.54
CA VAL A 837 7.73 -13.81 -2.95
C VAL A 837 7.38 -13.15 -4.29
N THR A 838 7.47 -13.92 -5.38
CA THR A 838 7.21 -13.39 -6.73
C THR A 838 5.78 -12.92 -6.90
N CYS A 839 5.54 -11.97 -7.82
CA CYS A 839 4.19 -11.48 -8.10
C CYS A 839 3.21 -12.61 -8.51
N SER A 840 3.71 -13.64 -9.19
CA SER A 840 2.91 -14.81 -9.53
C SER A 840 2.53 -15.67 -8.32
N THR A 841 3.47 -15.92 -7.40
CA THR A 841 3.19 -16.64 -6.15
C THR A 841 2.19 -15.88 -5.28
N GLN A 842 2.27 -14.53 -5.27
CA GLN A 842 1.28 -13.69 -4.59
C GLN A 842 -0.12 -13.87 -5.18
N HIS A 843 -0.28 -13.78 -6.50
CA HIS A 843 -1.59 -13.99 -7.17
C HIS A 843 -2.13 -15.41 -7.03
N LEU A 844 -1.27 -16.41 -6.88
CA LEU A 844 -1.67 -17.79 -6.62
C LEU A 844 -2.11 -18.04 -5.16
N GLY A 845 -1.93 -17.06 -4.26
CA GLY A 845 -2.26 -17.22 -2.83
C GLY A 845 -1.24 -18.04 -2.05
N GLU A 846 -0.04 -18.29 -2.61
CA GLU A 846 0.96 -19.21 -2.03
C GLU A 846 2.11 -18.46 -1.31
N SER A 847 1.92 -17.18 -0.99
CA SER A 847 2.95 -16.34 -0.34
C SER A 847 3.37 -16.88 1.03
N GLN A 848 2.39 -17.17 1.88
CA GLN A 848 2.63 -17.66 3.23
C GLN A 848 3.20 -19.08 3.20
N ALA A 849 2.67 -19.93 2.32
CA ALA A 849 3.19 -21.27 2.08
C ALA A 849 4.67 -21.26 1.66
N LEU A 850 5.09 -20.33 0.80
CA LEU A 850 6.51 -20.19 0.42
C LEU A 850 7.40 -19.86 1.64
N ILE A 851 6.96 -18.93 2.49
CA ILE A 851 7.70 -18.53 3.69
C ILE A 851 7.78 -19.70 4.69
N GLU A 852 6.67 -20.43 4.89
CA GLU A 852 6.64 -21.62 5.76
C GLU A 852 7.54 -22.73 5.25
N LEU A 853 7.52 -23.02 3.96
CA LEU A 853 8.45 -23.99 3.35
C LEU A 853 9.91 -23.53 3.49
N ALA A 854 10.20 -22.25 3.33
CA ALA A 854 11.54 -21.70 3.56
C ALA A 854 11.99 -21.92 5.02
N ARG A 855 11.08 -21.76 5.99
CA ARG A 855 11.35 -22.02 7.43
C ARG A 855 11.53 -23.50 7.76
N LEU A 856 10.96 -24.40 6.97
CA LEU A 856 11.27 -25.84 7.07
C LEU A 856 12.66 -26.16 6.52
N CYS A 857 13.21 -25.30 5.65
CA CYS A 857 14.50 -25.51 5.00
C CYS A 857 15.67 -24.81 5.70
N SER A 858 15.43 -23.68 6.35
CA SER A 858 16.45 -22.94 7.13
C SER A 858 15.82 -22.36 8.39
N ILE A 859 16.58 -22.37 9.48
CA ILE A 859 16.17 -21.69 10.73
C ILE A 859 16.24 -20.16 10.63
N ASN A 860 16.97 -19.63 9.63
CA ASN A 860 17.24 -18.21 9.45
C ASN A 860 16.66 -17.73 8.11
N VAL A 861 15.43 -17.22 8.13
CA VAL A 861 14.71 -16.75 6.93
C VAL A 861 14.56 -15.24 6.95
N VAL A 862 15.11 -14.58 5.93
CA VAL A 862 15.02 -13.12 5.73
C VAL A 862 14.06 -12.83 4.58
N ILE A 863 13.07 -11.98 4.81
CA ILE A 863 12.20 -11.44 3.75
C ILE A 863 12.66 -10.00 3.50
N PRO A 864 13.28 -9.71 2.34
CA PRO A 864 13.86 -8.39 2.10
C PRO A 864 12.80 -7.29 2.15
N GLU A 865 13.06 -6.28 2.98
CA GLU A 865 12.14 -5.17 3.21
C GLU A 865 11.96 -4.30 1.95
N GLY A 866 10.71 -3.89 1.67
CA GLY A 866 10.40 -3.01 0.53
C GLY A 866 10.48 -3.67 -0.86
N ILE A 867 10.91 -4.93 -0.96
CA ILE A 867 11.07 -5.65 -2.24
C ILE A 867 9.79 -6.43 -2.59
N HIS A 868 8.74 -5.70 -2.98
CA HIS A 868 7.44 -6.29 -3.35
C HIS A 868 7.40 -6.86 -4.78
N CYS A 869 8.15 -6.24 -5.70
CA CYS A 869 8.27 -6.63 -7.09
C CYS A 869 9.74 -6.65 -7.48
N CYS A 870 10.16 -7.60 -8.32
CA CYS A 870 11.53 -7.62 -8.83
C CYS A 870 11.76 -6.62 -9.98
N GLY A 871 10.70 -6.01 -10.53
CA GLY A 871 10.78 -5.12 -11.71
C GLY A 871 11.10 -5.82 -13.04
N PHE A 872 11.47 -7.11 -13.00
CA PHE A 872 11.90 -7.87 -14.18
C PHE A 872 10.74 -8.39 -15.05
N ALA A 873 9.66 -8.84 -14.42
CA ALA A 873 8.36 -9.21 -15.03
C ALA A 873 8.44 -9.80 -16.46
N GLY A 874 9.02 -11.00 -16.58
CA GLY A 874 9.24 -11.64 -17.89
C GLY A 874 10.54 -11.18 -18.51
N ASP A 875 10.49 -10.39 -19.57
CA ASP A 875 11.68 -9.87 -20.28
C ASP A 875 11.92 -8.37 -20.03
N LYS A 876 11.17 -7.77 -19.09
CA LYS A 876 11.22 -6.33 -18.86
C LYS A 876 12.56 -5.89 -18.29
N GLY A 877 13.17 -6.68 -17.42
CA GLY A 877 14.52 -6.41 -16.91
C GLY A 877 15.60 -6.37 -18.01
N PHE A 878 15.37 -7.00 -19.17
CA PHE A 878 16.28 -6.91 -20.32
C PHE A 878 16.09 -5.64 -21.16
N THR A 879 14.85 -5.15 -21.25
CA THR A 879 14.45 -4.05 -22.14
C THR A 879 14.28 -2.71 -21.43
N THR A 880 14.19 -2.73 -20.10
CA THR A 880 14.07 -1.57 -19.21
C THR A 880 14.83 -1.87 -17.91
N PRO A 881 16.16 -2.09 -18.00
CA PRO A 881 17.00 -2.49 -16.85
C PRO A 881 16.96 -1.47 -15.71
N GLU A 882 16.71 -0.19 -16.00
CA GLU A 882 16.55 0.86 -15.00
C GLU A 882 15.33 0.63 -14.08
N LEU A 883 14.26 0.00 -14.57
CA LEU A 883 13.10 -0.37 -13.74
C LEU A 883 13.48 -1.48 -12.75
N ASN A 884 14.21 -2.49 -13.21
CA ASN A 884 14.70 -3.58 -12.37
C ASN A 884 15.70 -3.05 -11.32
N ALA A 885 16.66 -2.24 -11.75
CA ALA A 885 17.64 -1.62 -10.87
C ALA A 885 16.98 -0.73 -9.82
N HIS A 886 16.02 0.10 -10.21
CA HIS A 886 15.27 0.93 -9.27
C HIS A 886 14.51 0.04 -8.28
N SER A 887 13.73 -0.94 -8.76
CA SER A 887 12.93 -1.82 -7.91
C SER A 887 13.74 -2.60 -6.87
N LEU A 888 15.02 -2.87 -7.13
CA LEU A 888 15.90 -3.67 -6.27
C LEU A 888 17.05 -2.87 -5.62
N ARG A 889 17.02 -1.53 -5.69
CA ARG A 889 18.12 -0.66 -5.22
C ARG A 889 18.51 -0.84 -3.75
N THR A 890 17.58 -1.21 -2.89
CA THR A 890 17.80 -1.46 -1.45
C THR A 890 18.06 -2.93 -1.12
N LEU A 891 18.00 -3.83 -2.11
CA LEU A 891 18.06 -5.27 -1.89
C LEU A 891 19.40 -5.70 -1.30
N LYS A 892 20.51 -5.17 -1.83
CA LYS A 892 21.86 -5.54 -1.40
C LYS A 892 22.04 -5.40 0.12
N ASP A 893 21.60 -4.27 0.67
CA ASP A 893 21.72 -4.00 2.10
C ASP A 893 20.76 -4.88 2.91
N ALA A 894 19.57 -5.15 2.38
CA ALA A 894 18.57 -6.00 3.02
C ALA A 894 18.97 -7.48 3.09
N VAL A 895 19.91 -7.94 2.23
CA VAL A 895 20.34 -9.35 2.16
C VAL A 895 21.82 -9.55 2.44
N GLN A 896 22.52 -8.53 2.93
CA GLN A 896 23.97 -8.56 3.16
C GLN A 896 24.44 -9.69 4.12
N HIS A 897 23.53 -10.19 4.96
CA HIS A 897 23.79 -11.29 5.88
C HIS A 897 23.34 -12.65 5.36
N CYS A 898 22.73 -12.73 4.17
CA CYS A 898 22.26 -13.98 3.56
C CYS A 898 23.34 -14.61 2.68
N ASN A 899 23.34 -15.94 2.60
CA ASN A 899 24.29 -16.68 1.76
C ASN A 899 23.74 -16.95 0.36
N GLU A 900 22.43 -17.14 0.26
CA GLU A 900 21.67 -17.42 -0.96
C GLU A 900 20.26 -16.85 -0.82
N GLY A 901 19.57 -16.72 -1.95
CA GLY A 901 18.18 -16.28 -2.03
C GLY A 901 17.32 -17.30 -2.76
N ILE A 902 16.02 -17.31 -2.46
CA ILE A 902 15.06 -18.14 -3.17
C ILE A 902 13.98 -17.32 -3.87
N SER A 903 13.57 -17.81 -5.04
CA SER A 903 12.49 -17.28 -5.87
C SER A 903 11.80 -18.45 -6.58
N THR A 904 10.67 -18.19 -7.23
CA THR A 904 9.89 -19.18 -8.01
C THR A 904 9.83 -18.81 -9.50
N SER A 905 10.72 -17.91 -9.93
CA SER A 905 10.76 -17.37 -11.28
C SER A 905 12.20 -17.11 -11.70
N ARG A 906 12.62 -17.80 -12.78
CA ARG A 906 13.97 -17.70 -13.35
C ARG A 906 14.37 -16.29 -13.74
N THR A 907 13.42 -15.46 -14.20
CA THR A 907 13.74 -14.10 -14.61
C THR A 907 13.82 -13.13 -13.44
N CYS A 908 13.05 -13.35 -12.36
CA CYS A 908 13.29 -12.61 -11.12
C CYS A 908 14.63 -13.01 -10.48
N GLU A 909 15.01 -14.29 -10.52
CA GLU A 909 16.32 -14.77 -10.03
C GLU A 909 17.48 -13.97 -10.63
N ILE A 910 17.49 -13.74 -11.95
CA ILE A 910 18.51 -12.94 -12.64
C ILE A 910 18.62 -11.53 -12.02
N GLY A 911 17.50 -10.81 -11.89
CA GLY A 911 17.49 -9.45 -11.35
C GLY A 911 17.88 -9.40 -9.87
N LEU A 912 17.35 -10.34 -9.07
CA LEU A 912 17.62 -10.44 -7.64
C LEU A 912 19.10 -10.77 -7.38
N SER A 913 19.68 -11.72 -8.12
CA SER A 913 21.10 -12.04 -8.00
C SER A 913 21.99 -10.85 -8.36
N GLN A 914 21.65 -10.16 -9.46
CA GLN A 914 22.41 -9.01 -9.93
C GLN A 914 22.45 -7.85 -8.91
N HIS A 915 21.30 -7.55 -8.29
CA HIS A 915 21.16 -6.40 -7.41
C HIS A 915 21.32 -6.73 -5.92
N GLY A 916 21.16 -7.99 -5.52
CA GLY A 916 21.39 -8.47 -4.16
C GLY A 916 22.84 -8.87 -3.89
N GLY A 917 23.61 -9.23 -4.92
CA GLY A 917 25.01 -9.67 -4.77
C GLY A 917 25.17 -11.07 -4.18
N ILE A 918 24.07 -11.82 -4.06
CA ILE A 918 24.01 -13.22 -3.62
C ILE A 918 23.29 -14.03 -4.69
N ASP A 919 23.51 -15.34 -4.73
CA ASP A 919 22.84 -16.23 -5.69
C ASP A 919 21.36 -16.43 -5.31
N TYR A 920 20.44 -15.99 -6.17
CA TYR A 920 19.02 -16.33 -6.11
C TYR A 920 18.68 -17.47 -7.06
N HIS A 921 18.03 -18.52 -6.54
CA HIS A 921 17.62 -19.67 -7.33
C HIS A 921 16.26 -20.24 -6.90
N SER A 922 15.77 -21.25 -7.61
CA SER A 922 14.50 -21.92 -7.28
C SER A 922 14.49 -22.51 -5.86
N LEU A 923 13.34 -22.45 -5.18
CA LEU A 923 13.07 -23.16 -3.93
C LEU A 923 13.44 -24.65 -3.99
N VAL A 924 13.30 -25.26 -5.17
CA VAL A 924 13.58 -26.69 -5.40
C VAL A 924 15.00 -27.07 -5.01
N TYR A 925 15.99 -26.23 -5.32
CA TYR A 925 17.38 -26.50 -4.97
C TYR A 925 17.59 -26.64 -3.47
N LEU A 926 16.96 -25.76 -2.70
CA LEU A 926 17.06 -25.75 -1.26
C LEU A 926 16.31 -26.96 -0.66
N VAL A 927 15.07 -27.20 -1.10
CA VAL A 927 14.27 -28.36 -0.64
C VAL A 927 15.00 -29.66 -0.95
N ASP A 928 15.56 -29.81 -2.15
CA ASP A 928 16.31 -31.01 -2.50
C ASP A 928 17.52 -31.22 -1.59
N ARG A 929 18.30 -30.17 -1.34
CA ARG A 929 19.50 -30.20 -0.50
C ARG A 929 19.22 -30.63 0.94
N VAL A 930 18.13 -30.11 1.53
CA VAL A 930 17.82 -30.29 2.96
C VAL A 930 16.84 -31.43 3.25
N THR A 931 16.50 -32.25 2.25
CA THR A 931 15.54 -33.35 2.42
C THR A 931 16.08 -34.71 2.01
N ARG A 932 15.61 -35.74 2.72
CA ARG A 932 15.78 -37.16 2.36
C ARG A 932 14.41 -37.81 2.15
N ALA A 933 14.36 -38.88 1.37
CA ALA A 933 13.16 -39.69 1.22
C ALA A 933 12.77 -40.30 2.57
N LYS A 934 11.48 -40.26 2.93
CA LYS A 934 10.98 -41.02 4.08
C LYS A 934 11.05 -42.51 3.77
N THR A 935 11.77 -43.26 4.60
CA THR A 935 11.75 -44.73 4.54
C THR A 935 10.33 -45.20 4.83
N ARG A 936 9.67 -45.86 3.86
CA ARG A 936 8.42 -46.59 4.13
C ARG A 936 8.74 -47.67 5.17
N SER A 937 8.17 -47.59 6.36
CA SER A 937 8.08 -48.76 7.23
C SER A 937 7.37 -49.85 6.43
N PRO A 938 7.91 -51.07 6.30
CA PRO A 938 7.15 -52.16 5.73
C PRO A 938 5.91 -52.33 6.61
N GLY A 939 4.73 -52.08 6.04
CA GLY A 939 3.48 -52.43 6.71
C GLY A 939 3.49 -53.93 7.03
N PRO A 940 2.69 -54.39 8.00
CA PRO A 940 2.56 -55.82 8.24
C PRO A 940 2.17 -56.48 6.92
N ASN A 941 2.96 -57.47 6.48
CA ASN A 941 2.58 -58.32 5.35
C ASN A 941 1.19 -58.93 5.62
N PRO A 942 0.40 -59.17 4.54
CA PRO A 942 -1.05 -59.36 4.60
C PRO A 942 -1.54 -60.44 5.58
#